data_AF-A0A7C6HZ69-F1
#
_entry.id   AF-A0A7C6HZ69-F1
#
_cell.length_a   1.000
_cell.length_b   1.000
_cell.length_c   1.000
_cell.angle_alpha   90.00
_cell.angle_beta   90.00
_cell.angle_gamma   90.00
#
_symmetry.space_group_name_H-M   'P 1'
#
loop_
_entity.id
_entity.type
_entity.pdbx_description
1 polymer ?
#
loop_
_entity_poly.entity_id
_entity_poly.type
_entity_poly.pdbx_seq_one_letter_code
_entity_poly.pdbx_strand_id
1 'polypeptide(L)'
;MDIMVTCKKKLWILLLLLVNLPLTLGGSASDSDNPALPRVLLIGDSISMGYTDDVREMLKGIANVHRPPLNCMYSAYVAENIEKWLAKGKWDVVHFNAGIWDCHFLDKNGEIVFGVGEDSVSDPSKYKQQVNKILTGVGRDATGHPSKVDRIRTSFEEYEKNLAIILDAIIAAGARPVFATTTMVPRWNSTQRAHLLRLNEIAIDLMTRRQVQVNDLYTYSLPNLEEWQAEDRAHFTPLGYKHLAKQVSEEVLKALNSEAKILDWKPVQTSQETIGSREVARYEHECLKRWGYVQPHNEFFYVMKPNRSLAKNPLVVFLHSAGGNAASELEGNVNRVEGYGEEFVGLLLNSPLALDEYPEEMVDYDWWWGAKAIEKHPAQYLQKMTPIENRLLETVEWVIQNYNIDRNRVYLRGISMGGSGALGIGLAHGDIFAALQAEVFAGVEHAMYRLQDNTFDPPYLSMIFSHLDPWSKGAEQLLEKISTEQLGASYAWDIYGHDHRAHHQHANQFVVNFPWLSIRRDQAYPVFMNASSDDTYPGHMGKEPDQKGQKNAFFRWSVLEDTADRFVIELRLANQLRFMRDYPSSEELSQLQVPITADVTLRRLQHFKVLDNLNTSYLWVIEREGSMQSSGQISPNDKGLLTVENVKIGLTPTRLMITEIVN
;
A
#
# COMPACT_ATOMS: atom_id res chain seq x y z
N MET A 1 -9.97 -72.49 7.74
CA MET A 1 -11.34 -72.43 7.23
C MET A 1 -12.23 -71.81 8.31
N ASP A 2 -12.56 -70.52 8.34
CA ASP A 2 -12.15 -69.37 7.54
C ASP A 2 -12.44 -68.07 8.32
N ILE A 3 -11.47 -67.15 8.29
CA ILE A 3 -11.52 -65.68 8.34
C ILE A 3 -12.22 -65.02 9.56
N MET A 4 -11.52 -64.61 10.62
CA MET A 4 -10.79 -63.32 10.86
C MET A 4 -11.63 -62.02 10.96
N VAL A 5 -11.62 -61.39 12.18
CA VAL A 5 -11.27 -59.97 12.50
C VAL A 5 -12.22 -58.87 11.93
N THR A 6 -12.84 -57.88 12.60
CA THR A 6 -12.66 -57.04 13.82
C THR A 6 -13.96 -56.22 14.01
N CYS A 7 -14.56 -56.06 15.20
CA CYS A 7 -14.33 -55.07 16.27
C CYS A 7 -14.54 -53.55 15.96
N LYS A 8 -15.55 -52.98 16.66
CA LYS A 8 -15.76 -51.58 17.13
C LYS A 8 -16.05 -50.43 16.13
N LYS A 9 -17.32 -49.99 16.11
CA LYS A 9 -17.80 -48.58 16.02
C LYS A 9 -19.32 -48.57 16.21
N LYS A 10 -19.86 -47.91 17.26
CA LYS A 10 -21.25 -47.40 17.37
C LYS A 10 -21.50 -46.79 18.75
N LEU A 11 -21.47 -45.47 18.82
CA LEU A 11 -22.00 -44.57 19.87
C LEU A 11 -21.57 -43.15 19.37
N TRP A 12 -22.38 -42.13 19.13
CA TRP A 12 -23.66 -41.68 19.68
C TRP A 12 -24.38 -40.79 18.65
N ILE A 13 -25.69 -40.96 18.48
CA ILE A 13 -26.60 -39.99 17.84
C ILE A 13 -27.69 -39.74 18.88
N LEU A 14 -27.66 -38.57 19.53
CA LEU A 14 -28.78 -37.80 20.08
C LEU A 14 -28.18 -36.75 21.05
N LEU A 15 -28.17 -35.47 20.66
CA LEU A 15 -28.51 -34.33 21.53
C LEU A 15 -28.37 -33.05 20.70
N LEU A 16 -29.48 -32.34 20.46
CA LEU A 16 -29.56 -30.88 20.31
C LEU A 16 -31.04 -30.49 20.13
N LEU A 17 -31.79 -30.61 21.23
CA LEU A 17 -33.10 -30.00 21.42
C LEU A 17 -33.16 -29.50 22.87
N LEU A 18 -33.28 -28.17 22.99
CA LEU A 18 -33.78 -27.40 24.13
C LEU A 18 -33.13 -27.60 25.51
N VAL A 19 -32.28 -26.65 25.90
CA VAL A 19 -32.15 -26.22 27.30
C VAL A 19 -32.19 -24.68 27.34
N ASN A 20 -33.36 -24.13 27.71
CA ASN A 20 -33.46 -22.79 28.26
C ASN A 20 -33.10 -22.88 29.75
N LEU A 21 -31.96 -22.28 30.14
CA LEU A 21 -31.68 -21.93 31.53
C LEU A 21 -31.16 -20.48 31.58
N PRO A 22 -31.63 -19.66 32.54
CA PRO A 22 -31.19 -18.29 32.65
C PRO A 22 -29.82 -18.26 33.35
N LEU A 23 -28.76 -17.90 32.63
CA LEU A 23 -27.54 -17.39 33.27
C LEU A 23 -27.66 -15.87 33.39
N THR A 24 -27.85 -15.42 34.62
CA THR A 24 -27.75 -14.02 35.02
C THR A 24 -26.29 -13.56 35.01
N LEU A 25 -26.05 -12.43 34.30
CA LEU A 25 -25.06 -11.36 34.53
C LEU A 25 -23.59 -11.82 34.72
N GLY A 26 -22.59 -11.42 33.94
CA GLY A 26 -22.39 -10.18 33.18
C GLY A 26 -20.87 -10.00 33.11
N GLY A 27 -20.33 -10.03 31.90
CA GLY A 27 -18.93 -9.78 31.62
C GLY A 27 -18.83 -9.47 30.13
N SER A 28 -18.95 -8.19 29.78
CA SER A 28 -18.65 -7.75 28.43
C SER A 28 -17.17 -8.05 28.15
N ALA A 29 -16.87 -8.56 26.95
CA ALA A 29 -15.51 -8.79 26.46
C ALA A 29 -14.72 -7.48 26.21
N SER A 30 -15.04 -6.41 26.95
CA SER A 30 -14.37 -5.10 26.94
C SER A 30 -13.21 -5.00 27.92
N ASP A 31 -13.16 -5.88 28.93
CA ASP A 31 -12.29 -5.66 30.10
C ASP A 31 -10.90 -6.33 29.97
N SER A 32 -10.60 -6.95 28.83
CA SER A 32 -9.33 -7.66 28.56
C SER A 32 -8.50 -7.13 27.39
N ASP A 33 -8.97 -6.09 26.69
CA ASP A 33 -8.23 -5.56 25.54
C ASP A 33 -7.01 -4.77 26.00
N ASN A 34 -5.88 -4.96 25.33
CA ASN A 34 -4.76 -4.05 25.48
C ASN A 34 -5.07 -2.77 24.67
N PRO A 35 -5.27 -1.60 25.32
CA PRO A 35 -5.66 -0.38 24.61
C PRO A 35 -4.59 0.15 23.64
N ALA A 36 -3.34 -0.33 23.75
CA ALA A 36 -2.26 0.03 22.84
C ALA A 36 -2.26 -0.76 21.52
N LEU A 37 -3.10 -1.81 21.40
CA LEU A 37 -3.13 -2.67 20.23
C LEU A 37 -4.38 -2.42 19.36
N PRO A 38 -4.27 -2.52 18.02
CA PRO A 38 -5.40 -2.43 17.13
C PRO A 38 -6.45 -3.51 17.41
N ARG A 39 -7.71 -3.24 17.06
CA ARG A 39 -8.85 -4.15 17.24
C ARG A 39 -9.29 -4.74 15.90
N VAL A 40 -9.39 -6.06 15.88
CA VAL A 40 -9.78 -6.83 14.69
C VAL A 40 -11.07 -7.57 14.98
N LEU A 41 -12.05 -7.47 14.08
CA LEU A 41 -13.29 -8.23 14.13
C LEU A 41 -13.32 -9.30 13.03
N LEU A 42 -13.46 -10.56 13.41
CA LEU A 42 -13.68 -11.67 12.49
C LEU A 42 -15.18 -11.98 12.41
N ILE A 43 -15.77 -11.88 11.21
CA ILE A 43 -17.16 -12.20 10.93
C ILE A 43 -17.21 -13.38 9.96
N GLY A 44 -17.93 -14.43 10.30
CA GLY A 44 -18.11 -15.55 9.39
C GLY A 44 -18.84 -16.71 10.02
N ASP A 45 -18.97 -17.77 9.23
CA ASP A 45 -19.73 -18.96 9.61
C ASP A 45 -18.94 -19.92 10.52
N SER A 46 -19.31 -21.21 10.51
CA SER A 46 -18.66 -22.24 11.32
C SER A 46 -17.21 -22.51 10.91
N ILE A 47 -16.80 -22.22 9.68
CA ILE A 47 -15.39 -22.34 9.26
C ILE A 47 -14.55 -21.30 9.97
N SER A 48 -15.04 -20.05 10.07
CA SER A 48 -14.32 -19.00 10.79
C SER A 48 -14.23 -19.25 12.29
N MET A 49 -15.23 -19.94 12.86
CA MET A 49 -15.18 -20.39 14.26
C MET A 49 -13.98 -21.29 14.51
N GLY A 50 -13.70 -22.21 13.60
CA GLY A 50 -12.63 -23.20 13.79
C GLY A 50 -11.22 -22.61 13.83
N TYR A 51 -10.94 -21.55 13.07
CA TYR A 51 -9.61 -20.91 13.06
C TYR A 51 -9.48 -19.71 14.01
N THR A 52 -10.55 -19.25 14.65
CA THR A 52 -10.53 -17.98 15.42
C THR A 52 -9.50 -18.00 16.56
N ASP A 53 -9.42 -19.10 17.32
CA ASP A 53 -8.53 -19.15 18.49
C ASP A 53 -7.05 -19.25 18.08
N ASP A 54 -6.75 -19.93 16.97
CA ASP A 54 -5.40 -19.93 16.39
C ASP A 54 -5.02 -18.53 15.87
N VAL A 55 -5.94 -17.78 15.25
CA VAL A 55 -5.68 -16.37 14.85
C VAL A 55 -5.41 -15.49 16.07
N ARG A 56 -6.17 -15.67 17.16
CA ARG A 56 -5.91 -14.96 18.42
C ARG A 56 -4.53 -15.24 18.98
N GLU A 57 -4.08 -16.50 18.94
CA GLU A 57 -2.75 -16.86 19.41
C GLU A 57 -1.66 -16.30 18.49
N MET A 58 -1.84 -16.36 17.16
CA MET A 58 -0.89 -15.83 16.19
C MET A 58 -0.76 -14.30 16.22
N LEU A 59 -1.82 -13.59 16.58
CA LEU A 59 -1.82 -12.12 16.70
C LEU A 59 -1.69 -11.64 18.16
N LYS A 60 -1.36 -12.53 19.09
CA LYS A 60 -1.19 -12.20 20.49
C LYS A 60 -0.06 -11.19 20.67
N GLY A 61 -0.36 -10.09 21.37
CA GLY A 61 0.57 -8.97 21.54
C GLY A 61 0.69 -8.06 20.31
N ILE A 62 -0.03 -8.36 19.22
CA ILE A 62 -0.05 -7.56 18.00
C ILE A 62 -1.42 -6.91 17.78
N ALA A 63 -2.52 -7.63 18.01
CA ALA A 63 -3.89 -7.11 17.87
C ALA A 63 -4.87 -7.75 18.86
N ASN A 64 -5.90 -7.01 19.25
CA ASN A 64 -7.05 -7.53 19.99
C ASN A 64 -8.04 -8.16 18.99
N VAL A 65 -8.15 -9.49 18.96
CA VAL A 65 -8.97 -10.21 17.97
C VAL A 65 -10.30 -10.70 18.57
N HIS A 66 -11.40 -10.26 17.97
CA HIS A 66 -12.76 -10.52 18.41
C HIS A 66 -13.59 -11.21 17.32
N ARG A 67 -14.71 -11.80 17.73
CA ARG A 67 -15.76 -12.30 16.83
C ARG A 67 -17.14 -12.20 17.48
N PRO A 68 -18.24 -12.17 16.71
CA PRO A 68 -19.56 -12.46 17.25
C PRO A 68 -19.58 -13.88 17.89
N PRO A 69 -20.17 -14.05 19.10
CA PRO A 69 -20.22 -15.34 19.80
C PRO A 69 -21.32 -16.27 19.23
N LEU A 70 -21.41 -16.33 17.89
CA LEU A 70 -22.39 -17.10 17.13
C LEU A 70 -21.84 -17.42 15.73
N ASN A 71 -22.53 -18.32 15.03
CA ASN A 71 -22.31 -18.56 13.61
C ASN A 71 -23.01 -17.46 12.81
N CYS A 72 -22.27 -16.71 11.98
CA CYS A 72 -22.82 -15.57 11.23
C CYS A 72 -23.59 -15.98 9.97
N MET A 73 -23.65 -17.28 9.64
CA MET A 73 -24.49 -17.88 8.61
C MET A 73 -24.33 -17.28 7.20
N TYR A 74 -25.41 -16.76 6.61
CA TYR A 74 -25.52 -16.32 5.20
C TYR A 74 -25.46 -14.80 5.08
N SER A 75 -25.18 -14.30 3.89
CA SER A 75 -24.95 -12.87 3.61
C SER A 75 -26.06 -11.93 4.12
N ALA A 76 -27.34 -12.26 3.93
CA ALA A 76 -28.43 -11.42 4.43
C ALA A 76 -28.47 -11.35 5.98
N TYR A 77 -28.18 -12.45 6.68
CA TYR A 77 -28.10 -12.43 8.14
C TYR A 77 -26.94 -11.55 8.64
N VAL A 78 -25.80 -11.59 7.95
CA VAL A 78 -24.67 -10.69 8.23
C VAL A 78 -25.09 -9.24 7.99
N ALA A 79 -25.72 -8.94 6.85
CA ALA A 79 -26.19 -7.60 6.51
C ALA A 79 -27.20 -7.03 7.53
N GLU A 80 -28.11 -7.86 8.05
CA GLU A 80 -29.09 -7.46 9.07
C GLU A 80 -28.47 -7.15 10.44
N ASN A 81 -27.30 -7.74 10.75
CA ASN A 81 -26.69 -7.66 12.08
C ASN A 81 -25.37 -6.87 12.13
N ILE A 82 -24.82 -6.48 10.98
CA ILE A 82 -23.49 -5.87 10.88
C ILE A 82 -23.36 -4.62 11.75
N GLU A 83 -24.33 -3.72 11.73
CA GLU A 83 -24.32 -2.50 12.56
C GLU A 83 -24.25 -2.80 14.05
N LYS A 84 -25.01 -3.80 14.51
CA LYS A 84 -25.01 -4.23 15.91
C LYS A 84 -23.66 -4.81 16.33
N TRP A 85 -22.96 -5.51 15.45
CA TRP A 85 -21.64 -6.06 15.74
C TRP A 85 -20.57 -4.97 15.73
N LEU A 86 -20.65 -4.03 14.78
CA LEU A 86 -19.76 -2.88 14.70
C LEU A 86 -19.92 -1.96 15.91
N ALA A 87 -21.13 -1.76 16.43
CA ALA A 87 -21.41 -0.90 17.59
C ALA A 87 -20.74 -1.35 18.91
N LYS A 88 -20.15 -2.55 18.99
CA LYS A 88 -19.48 -3.05 20.19
C LYS A 88 -18.09 -2.48 20.43
N GLY A 89 -17.54 -1.72 19.49
CA GLY A 89 -16.22 -1.12 19.62
C GLY A 89 -15.82 -0.34 18.38
N LYS A 90 -14.66 0.32 18.45
CA LYS A 90 -13.99 0.85 17.27
C LYS A 90 -13.09 -0.25 16.71
N TRP A 91 -13.22 -0.56 15.42
CA TRP A 91 -12.48 -1.63 14.76
C TRP A 91 -11.49 -1.03 13.78
N ASP A 92 -10.26 -1.52 13.78
CA ASP A 92 -9.24 -1.12 12.81
C ASP A 92 -9.34 -1.98 11.55
N VAL A 93 -9.60 -3.29 11.71
CA VAL A 93 -9.85 -4.22 10.61
C VAL A 93 -11.08 -5.07 10.89
N VAL A 94 -11.90 -5.29 9.86
CA VAL A 94 -12.98 -6.28 9.87
C VAL A 94 -12.71 -7.31 8.77
N HIS A 95 -12.29 -8.51 9.17
CA HIS A 95 -12.20 -9.66 8.27
C HIS A 95 -13.55 -10.35 8.23
N PHE A 96 -14.13 -10.51 7.03
CA PHE A 96 -15.47 -11.07 6.90
C PHE A 96 -15.60 -12.08 5.76
N ASN A 97 -16.46 -13.08 6.00
CA ASN A 97 -16.89 -14.06 5.01
C ASN A 97 -18.40 -14.32 5.15
N ALA A 98 -19.05 -14.51 4.01
CA ALA A 98 -20.36 -15.16 3.89
C ALA A 98 -20.41 -15.85 2.53
N GLY A 99 -20.91 -17.09 2.46
CA GLY A 99 -21.09 -17.76 1.17
C GLY A 99 -21.45 -19.24 1.22
N ILE A 100 -20.90 -20.01 2.18
CA ILE A 100 -21.28 -21.44 2.32
C ILE A 100 -22.79 -21.56 2.57
N TRP A 101 -23.32 -20.75 3.49
CA TRP A 101 -24.74 -20.79 3.84
C TRP A 101 -25.63 -20.33 2.68
N ASP A 102 -25.19 -19.35 1.89
CA ASP A 102 -25.87 -18.84 0.70
C ASP A 102 -26.03 -19.90 -0.40
N CYS A 103 -25.16 -20.91 -0.43
CA CYS A 103 -25.19 -22.02 -1.40
C CYS A 103 -26.14 -23.18 -1.00
N HIS A 104 -26.79 -23.11 0.15
CA HIS A 104 -27.70 -24.18 0.57
C HIS A 104 -29.00 -24.15 -0.24
N PHE A 105 -29.52 -25.34 -0.55
CA PHE A 105 -30.86 -25.48 -1.08
C PHE A 105 -31.91 -25.41 0.02
N LEU A 106 -33.03 -24.78 -0.31
CA LEU A 106 -34.19 -24.67 0.54
C LEU A 106 -35.34 -25.48 -0.05
N ASP A 107 -36.17 -26.07 0.81
CA ASP A 107 -37.47 -26.61 0.43
C ASP A 107 -38.52 -25.49 0.33
N LYS A 108 -39.75 -25.85 -0.05
CA LYS A 108 -40.89 -24.92 -0.16
C LYS A 108 -41.27 -24.19 1.13
N ASN A 109 -40.80 -24.69 2.29
CA ASN A 109 -41.03 -24.09 3.59
C ASN A 109 -39.86 -23.18 4.01
N GLY A 110 -38.78 -23.11 3.21
CA GLY A 110 -37.57 -22.36 3.52
C GLY A 110 -36.55 -23.13 4.35
N GLU A 111 -36.73 -24.44 4.55
CA GLU A 111 -35.84 -25.27 5.36
C GLU A 111 -34.67 -25.82 4.54
N ILE A 112 -33.49 -25.96 5.15
CA ILE A 112 -32.30 -26.46 4.46
C ILE A 112 -32.48 -27.93 4.07
N VAL A 113 -32.22 -28.23 2.79
CA VAL A 113 -32.20 -29.59 2.25
C VAL A 113 -30.79 -30.16 2.32
N PHE A 114 -30.57 -31.17 3.16
CA PHE A 114 -29.31 -31.93 3.24
C PHE A 114 -29.34 -33.16 2.32
N GLY A 115 -28.17 -33.57 1.79
CA GLY A 115 -27.99 -34.88 1.16
C GLY A 115 -28.41 -34.99 -0.32
N VAL A 116 -28.35 -33.91 -1.09
CA VAL A 116 -28.54 -33.95 -2.55
C VAL A 116 -27.27 -34.55 -3.17
N GLY A 117 -27.34 -35.82 -3.60
CA GLY A 117 -26.20 -36.75 -3.80
C GLY A 117 -25.03 -36.28 -4.67
N GLU A 118 -23.90 -36.99 -4.54
CA GLU A 118 -22.68 -36.81 -5.34
C GLU A 118 -22.95 -37.09 -6.83
N ASP A 119 -22.79 -36.07 -7.67
CA ASP A 119 -22.56 -36.30 -9.11
C ASP A 119 -21.07 -36.63 -9.31
N SER A 120 -20.78 -37.85 -9.74
CA SER A 120 -19.46 -38.28 -10.22
C SER A 120 -19.13 -37.58 -11.55
N VAL A 121 -18.53 -36.38 -11.53
CA VAL A 121 -18.09 -35.70 -12.76
C VAL A 121 -16.74 -35.01 -12.56
N SER A 122 -15.77 -35.41 -13.39
CA SER A 122 -14.33 -35.10 -13.32
C SER A 122 -13.83 -34.14 -14.42
N ASP A 123 -14.67 -33.22 -14.93
CA ASP A 123 -14.28 -32.38 -16.06
C ASP A 123 -14.82 -30.93 -15.98
N PRO A 124 -13.98 -29.95 -15.59
CA PRO A 124 -14.31 -28.53 -15.50
C PRO A 124 -14.68 -27.85 -16.84
N SER A 125 -14.36 -28.44 -17.98
CA SER A 125 -14.48 -27.79 -19.29
C SER A 125 -15.90 -27.74 -19.87
N LYS A 126 -16.84 -28.53 -19.33
CA LYS A 126 -18.24 -28.64 -19.82
C LYS A 126 -19.24 -27.71 -19.11
N TYR A 127 -18.74 -26.89 -18.20
CA TYR A 127 -19.51 -26.10 -17.24
C TYR A 127 -20.42 -25.01 -17.85
N LYS A 128 -19.96 -24.31 -18.91
CA LYS A 128 -20.67 -23.15 -19.48
C LYS A 128 -22.03 -23.48 -20.13
N GLN A 129 -22.26 -24.73 -20.55
CA GLN A 129 -23.50 -25.15 -21.21
C GLN A 129 -24.54 -25.74 -20.24
N GLN A 130 -24.16 -26.15 -19.03
CA GLN A 130 -25.09 -26.74 -18.05
C GLN A 130 -25.80 -25.69 -17.18
N VAL A 131 -25.16 -24.55 -16.91
CA VAL A 131 -25.69 -23.47 -16.05
C VAL A 131 -27.03 -22.90 -16.57
N ASN A 132 -27.19 -22.75 -17.89
CA ASN A 132 -28.44 -22.24 -18.48
C ASN A 132 -29.62 -23.22 -18.39
N LYS A 133 -29.37 -24.52 -18.19
CA LYS A 133 -30.42 -25.54 -18.11
C LYS A 133 -30.95 -25.73 -16.69
N ILE A 134 -30.15 -25.38 -15.67
CA ILE A 134 -30.49 -25.56 -14.25
C ILE A 134 -31.33 -24.39 -13.71
N LEU A 135 -31.22 -23.20 -14.30
CA LEU A 135 -31.98 -22.01 -13.89
C LEU A 135 -33.46 -22.01 -14.33
N THR A 136 -33.95 -23.02 -15.05
CA THR A 136 -35.30 -22.99 -15.67
C THR A 136 -36.20 -24.19 -15.39
N GLY A 137 -35.90 -25.09 -14.43
CA GLY A 137 -36.81 -26.21 -14.19
C GLY A 137 -36.63 -26.97 -12.89
N VAL A 138 -37.32 -26.53 -11.84
CA VAL A 138 -37.66 -27.40 -10.70
C VAL A 138 -38.79 -28.32 -11.18
N GLY A 139 -38.57 -29.63 -11.18
CA GLY A 139 -39.62 -30.56 -11.59
C GLY A 139 -39.42 -31.98 -11.11
N ARG A 140 -38.27 -32.60 -11.38
CA ARG A 140 -38.00 -34.00 -10.99
C ARG A 140 -36.51 -34.23 -10.74
N ASP A 141 -36.18 -35.06 -9.76
CA ASP A 141 -34.82 -35.59 -9.60
C ASP A 141 -34.43 -36.52 -10.75
N ALA A 142 -33.18 -36.99 -10.80
CA ALA A 142 -32.67 -37.88 -11.84
C ALA A 142 -33.43 -39.23 -11.96
N THR A 143 -34.31 -39.54 -11.00
CA THR A 143 -35.14 -40.75 -10.96
C THR A 143 -36.62 -40.48 -11.24
N GLY A 144 -37.01 -39.23 -11.51
CA GLY A 144 -38.37 -38.84 -11.83
C GLY A 144 -39.27 -38.48 -10.63
N HIS A 145 -38.73 -38.39 -9.41
CA HIS A 145 -39.49 -38.00 -8.21
C HIS A 145 -39.53 -36.47 -8.04
N PRO A 146 -40.57 -35.89 -7.40
CA PRO A 146 -40.61 -34.46 -7.11
C PRO A 146 -39.37 -34.04 -6.31
N SER A 147 -38.66 -33.03 -6.83
CA SER A 147 -37.48 -32.47 -6.16
C SER A 147 -37.87 -31.96 -4.77
N LYS A 148 -37.13 -32.37 -3.72
CA LYS A 148 -37.23 -31.76 -2.38
C LYS A 148 -36.66 -30.34 -2.33
N VAL A 149 -35.87 -29.96 -3.34
CA VAL A 149 -35.29 -28.63 -3.51
C VAL A 149 -36.27 -27.74 -4.25
N ASP A 150 -36.62 -26.62 -3.64
CA ASP A 150 -37.43 -25.54 -4.23
C ASP A 150 -36.54 -24.45 -4.85
N ARG A 151 -35.58 -23.92 -4.08
CA ARG A 151 -34.65 -22.88 -4.56
C ARG A 151 -33.30 -22.93 -3.86
N ILE A 152 -32.31 -22.24 -4.43
CA ILE A 152 -31.09 -21.89 -3.70
C ILE A 152 -31.38 -20.75 -2.71
N ARG A 153 -30.71 -20.73 -1.56
CA ARG A 153 -31.01 -19.79 -0.47
C ARG A 153 -30.89 -18.34 -0.91
N THR A 154 -29.77 -17.99 -1.54
CA THR A 154 -29.48 -16.60 -1.93
C THR A 154 -29.24 -16.54 -3.44
N SER A 155 -29.98 -15.68 -4.14
CA SER A 155 -29.70 -15.36 -5.54
C SER A 155 -28.39 -14.59 -5.68
N PHE A 156 -27.86 -14.51 -6.91
CA PHE A 156 -26.62 -13.78 -7.19
C PHE A 156 -26.77 -12.28 -6.92
N GLU A 157 -27.89 -11.70 -7.32
CA GLU A 157 -28.22 -10.29 -7.13
C GLU A 157 -28.41 -9.94 -5.65
N GLU A 158 -29.08 -10.81 -4.89
CA GLU A 158 -29.22 -10.62 -3.44
C GLU A 158 -27.87 -10.74 -2.74
N TYR A 159 -27.04 -11.71 -3.14
CA TYR A 159 -25.72 -11.90 -2.55
C TYR A 159 -24.82 -10.67 -2.75
N GLU A 160 -24.73 -10.15 -3.99
CA GLU A 160 -23.98 -8.93 -4.26
C GLU A 160 -24.51 -7.74 -3.45
N LYS A 161 -25.84 -7.57 -3.39
CA LYS A 161 -26.48 -6.50 -2.62
C LYS A 161 -26.17 -6.61 -1.13
N ASN A 162 -26.25 -7.81 -0.56
CA ASN A 162 -25.96 -8.04 0.86
C ASN A 162 -24.49 -7.74 1.15
N LEU A 163 -23.56 -8.20 0.31
CA LEU A 163 -22.14 -7.88 0.46
C LEU A 163 -21.88 -6.37 0.39
N ALA A 164 -22.56 -5.64 -0.51
CA ALA A 164 -22.45 -4.20 -0.59
C ALA A 164 -22.91 -3.51 0.71
N ILE A 165 -24.03 -3.95 1.30
CA ILE A 165 -24.53 -3.42 2.59
C ILE A 165 -23.52 -3.67 3.71
N ILE A 166 -22.99 -4.89 3.80
CA ILE A 166 -21.99 -5.26 4.82
C ILE A 166 -20.74 -4.39 4.67
N LEU A 167 -20.25 -4.25 3.45
CA LEU A 167 -19.07 -3.48 3.13
C LEU A 167 -19.27 -1.99 3.47
N ASP A 168 -20.38 -1.40 3.04
CA ASP A 168 -20.72 0.00 3.32
C ASP A 168 -20.80 0.26 4.82
N ALA A 169 -21.37 -0.66 5.60
CA ALA A 169 -21.44 -0.54 7.06
C ALA A 169 -20.04 -0.61 7.72
N ILE A 170 -19.18 -1.54 7.30
CA ILE A 170 -17.80 -1.66 7.81
C ILE A 170 -17.03 -0.37 7.54
N ILE A 171 -17.13 0.14 6.31
CA ILE A 171 -16.48 1.39 5.88
C ILE A 171 -16.99 2.57 6.69
N ALA A 172 -18.31 2.71 6.83
CA ALA A 172 -18.93 3.82 7.55
C ALA A 172 -18.55 3.82 9.04
N ALA A 173 -18.26 2.65 9.61
CA ALA A 173 -17.72 2.53 10.97
C ALA A 173 -16.23 2.92 11.09
N GLY A 174 -15.58 3.26 9.98
CA GLY A 174 -14.17 3.65 9.92
C GLY A 174 -13.18 2.48 9.98
N ALA A 175 -13.67 1.25 9.77
CA ALA A 175 -12.85 0.04 9.82
C ALA A 175 -12.43 -0.42 8.42
N ARG A 176 -11.27 -1.07 8.32
CA ARG A 176 -10.77 -1.62 7.05
C ARG A 176 -11.35 -3.02 6.78
N PRO A 177 -12.14 -3.22 5.72
CA PRO A 177 -12.68 -4.52 5.34
C PRO A 177 -11.58 -5.40 4.70
N VAL A 178 -11.59 -6.68 5.07
CA VAL A 178 -10.87 -7.75 4.37
C VAL A 178 -11.87 -8.84 4.08
N PHE A 179 -12.18 -9.07 2.80
CA PHE A 179 -13.10 -10.13 2.43
C PHE A 179 -12.34 -11.45 2.27
N ALA A 180 -12.88 -12.54 2.82
CA ALA A 180 -12.36 -13.88 2.55
C ALA A 180 -13.26 -14.67 1.62
N THR A 181 -12.68 -15.30 0.60
CA THR A 181 -13.42 -16.19 -0.31
C THR A 181 -13.89 -17.44 0.44
N THR A 182 -15.03 -17.95 0.02
CA THR A 182 -15.63 -19.17 0.58
C THR A 182 -14.80 -20.38 0.18
N THR A 183 -14.40 -21.23 1.13
CA THR A 183 -13.60 -22.43 0.85
C THR A 183 -14.40 -23.54 0.15
N MET A 184 -13.72 -24.43 -0.56
CA MET A 184 -14.34 -25.52 -1.33
C MET A 184 -15.04 -26.53 -0.41
N VAL A 185 -16.22 -27.02 -0.83
CA VAL A 185 -16.97 -28.08 -0.13
C VAL A 185 -17.14 -29.29 -1.06
N PRO A 186 -16.20 -30.27 -1.08
CA PRO A 186 -16.19 -31.35 -2.06
C PRO A 186 -17.43 -32.24 -2.06
N ARG A 187 -18.07 -32.45 -0.89
CA ARG A 187 -19.27 -33.30 -0.77
C ARG A 187 -20.52 -32.75 -1.45
N TRP A 188 -20.52 -31.47 -1.83
CA TRP A 188 -21.66 -30.87 -2.50
C TRP A 188 -21.74 -31.28 -3.96
N ASN A 189 -22.94 -31.34 -4.53
CA ASN A 189 -23.09 -31.68 -5.94
C ASN A 189 -22.55 -30.60 -6.89
N SER A 190 -22.53 -30.94 -8.18
CA SER A 190 -22.03 -30.08 -9.25
C SER A 190 -22.65 -28.68 -9.23
N THR A 191 -23.98 -28.59 -9.03
CA THR A 191 -24.74 -27.33 -8.98
C THR A 191 -24.38 -26.44 -7.78
N GLN A 192 -24.22 -27.02 -6.59
CA GLN A 192 -23.87 -26.21 -5.41
C GLN A 192 -22.43 -25.70 -5.48
N ARG A 193 -21.50 -26.52 -5.97
CA ARG A 193 -20.11 -26.09 -6.20
C ARG A 193 -20.05 -25.01 -7.29
N ALA A 194 -20.87 -25.15 -8.33
CA ALA A 194 -21.04 -24.14 -9.37
C ALA A 194 -21.48 -22.79 -8.79
N HIS A 195 -22.51 -22.82 -7.94
CA HIS A 195 -23.03 -21.64 -7.27
C HIS A 195 -21.99 -21.01 -6.37
N LEU A 196 -21.28 -21.80 -5.55
CA LEU A 196 -20.20 -21.32 -4.68
C LEU A 196 -19.12 -20.59 -5.48
N LEU A 197 -18.64 -21.18 -6.57
CA LEU A 197 -17.66 -20.55 -7.45
C LEU A 197 -18.17 -19.22 -7.99
N ARG A 198 -19.44 -19.19 -8.41
CA ARG A 198 -20.06 -17.96 -8.91
C ARG A 198 -20.24 -16.90 -7.82
N LEU A 199 -20.56 -17.27 -6.58
CA LEU A 199 -20.60 -16.35 -5.44
C LEU A 199 -19.22 -15.77 -5.16
N ASN A 200 -18.17 -16.60 -5.14
CA ASN A 200 -16.80 -16.12 -4.98
C ASN A 200 -16.40 -15.16 -6.12
N GLU A 201 -16.73 -15.46 -7.38
CA GLU A 201 -16.49 -14.55 -8.51
C GLU A 201 -17.19 -13.19 -8.32
N ILE A 202 -18.47 -13.19 -7.92
CA ILE A 202 -19.24 -11.96 -7.67
C ILE A 202 -18.63 -11.17 -6.51
N ALA A 203 -18.25 -11.85 -5.43
CA ALA A 203 -17.63 -11.20 -4.30
C ALA A 203 -16.27 -10.59 -4.70
N ILE A 204 -15.41 -11.34 -5.39
CA ILE A 204 -14.11 -10.85 -5.86
C ILE A 204 -14.29 -9.65 -6.79
N ASP A 205 -15.24 -9.69 -7.73
CA ASP A 205 -15.54 -8.57 -8.61
C ASP A 205 -15.96 -7.31 -7.83
N LEU A 206 -16.90 -7.47 -6.87
CA LEU A 206 -17.33 -6.37 -6.00
C LEU A 206 -16.16 -5.82 -5.17
N MET A 207 -15.40 -6.68 -4.52
CA MET A 207 -14.25 -6.28 -3.70
C MET A 207 -13.18 -5.59 -4.55
N THR A 208 -12.93 -6.06 -5.76
CA THR A 208 -12.00 -5.42 -6.71
C THR A 208 -12.48 -4.03 -7.09
N ARG A 209 -13.75 -3.89 -7.49
CA ARG A 209 -14.36 -2.59 -7.82
C ARG A 209 -14.35 -1.62 -6.64
N ARG A 210 -14.47 -2.13 -5.42
CA ARG A 210 -14.46 -1.35 -4.17
C ARG A 210 -13.09 -1.28 -3.50
N GLN A 211 -12.05 -1.80 -4.15
CA GLN A 211 -10.65 -1.82 -3.69
C GLN A 211 -10.46 -2.42 -2.30
N VAL A 212 -11.26 -3.44 -1.98
CA VAL A 212 -11.20 -4.20 -0.74
C VAL A 212 -10.21 -5.34 -0.90
N GLN A 213 -9.34 -5.52 0.09
CA GLN A 213 -8.40 -6.64 0.13
C GLN A 213 -9.17 -7.97 0.13
N VAL A 214 -8.75 -8.90 -0.74
CA VAL A 214 -9.30 -10.25 -0.83
C VAL A 214 -8.29 -11.25 -0.26
N ASN A 215 -8.69 -11.93 0.81
CA ASN A 215 -8.03 -13.12 1.31
C ASN A 215 -8.61 -14.36 0.59
N ASP A 216 -7.91 -14.87 -0.43
CA ASP A 216 -8.40 -15.99 -1.24
C ASP A 216 -8.20 -17.36 -0.56
N LEU A 217 -9.01 -17.64 0.48
CA LEU A 217 -8.99 -18.91 1.19
C LEU A 217 -9.42 -20.10 0.32
N TYR A 218 -10.25 -19.88 -0.71
CA TYR A 218 -10.63 -20.90 -1.68
C TYR A 218 -9.38 -21.47 -2.37
N THR A 219 -8.63 -20.62 -3.07
CA THR A 219 -7.44 -21.05 -3.81
C THR A 219 -6.35 -21.53 -2.87
N TYR A 220 -6.18 -20.87 -1.71
CA TYR A 220 -5.18 -21.24 -0.72
C TYR A 220 -5.37 -22.66 -0.18
N SER A 221 -6.61 -23.05 0.12
CA SER A 221 -6.91 -24.37 0.69
C SER A 221 -7.00 -25.50 -0.34
N LEU A 222 -7.31 -25.16 -1.61
CA LEU A 222 -7.62 -26.12 -2.66
C LEU A 222 -6.56 -27.24 -2.88
N PRO A 223 -5.24 -26.96 -2.88
CA PRO A 223 -4.23 -27.99 -3.12
C PRO A 223 -4.13 -29.04 -2.00
N ASN A 224 -4.55 -28.69 -0.78
CA ASN A 224 -4.33 -29.51 0.42
C ASN A 224 -5.64 -30.03 1.04
N LEU A 225 -6.78 -29.92 0.36
CA LEU A 225 -8.09 -30.27 0.93
C LEU A 225 -8.17 -31.72 1.41
N GLU A 226 -7.46 -32.66 0.76
CA GLU A 226 -7.44 -34.05 1.17
C GLU A 226 -6.86 -34.25 2.58
N GLU A 227 -5.84 -33.48 2.94
CA GLU A 227 -5.19 -33.52 4.25
C GLU A 227 -5.87 -32.57 5.26
N TRP A 228 -6.29 -31.40 4.79
CA TRP A 228 -6.74 -30.30 5.65
C TRP A 228 -8.22 -30.38 6.01
N GLN A 229 -9.07 -31.03 5.21
CA GLN A 229 -10.50 -31.16 5.52
C GLN A 229 -10.81 -32.36 6.40
N ALA A 230 -11.79 -32.20 7.28
CA ALA A 230 -12.33 -33.25 8.12
C ALA A 230 -13.16 -34.26 7.30
N GLU A 231 -13.57 -35.36 7.93
CA GLU A 231 -14.36 -36.41 7.29
C GLU A 231 -15.69 -35.91 6.69
N ASP A 232 -16.23 -34.80 7.20
CA ASP A 232 -17.46 -34.20 6.68
C ASP A 232 -17.27 -33.38 5.40
N ARG A 233 -16.03 -33.26 4.90
CA ARG A 233 -15.66 -32.61 3.63
C ARG A 233 -16.23 -31.20 3.50
N ALA A 234 -16.34 -30.49 4.62
CA ALA A 234 -16.74 -29.10 4.70
C ALA A 234 -15.90 -28.36 5.74
N HIS A 235 -15.80 -28.91 6.96
CA HIS A 235 -14.96 -28.35 8.02
C HIS A 235 -13.53 -28.85 7.89
N PHE A 236 -12.62 -28.22 8.63
CA PHE A 236 -11.19 -28.51 8.59
C PHE A 236 -10.75 -29.33 9.81
N THR A 237 -9.66 -30.07 9.65
CA THR A 237 -8.93 -30.71 10.76
C THR A 237 -8.22 -29.64 11.60
N PRO A 238 -7.72 -29.96 12.80
CA PRO A 238 -6.89 -29.01 13.57
C PRO A 238 -5.70 -28.48 12.77
N LEU A 239 -5.08 -29.31 11.93
CA LEU A 239 -4.00 -28.90 11.03
C LEU A 239 -4.51 -27.90 9.98
N GLY A 240 -5.62 -28.22 9.31
CA GLY A 240 -6.22 -27.34 8.31
C GLY A 240 -6.61 -25.98 8.89
N TYR A 241 -7.23 -25.95 10.07
CA TYR A 241 -7.56 -24.69 10.75
C TYR A 241 -6.32 -23.87 11.11
N LYS A 242 -5.23 -24.51 11.55
CA LYS A 242 -3.98 -23.80 11.81
C LYS A 242 -3.39 -23.14 10.56
N HIS A 243 -3.50 -23.79 9.40
CA HIS A 243 -3.06 -23.20 8.12
C HIS A 243 -3.98 -22.05 7.68
N LEU A 244 -5.29 -22.21 7.79
CA LEU A 244 -6.23 -21.12 7.53
C LEU A 244 -6.00 -19.93 8.48
N ALA A 245 -5.75 -20.19 9.76
CA ALA A 245 -5.44 -19.17 10.75
C ALA A 245 -4.17 -18.39 10.39
N LYS A 246 -3.13 -19.08 9.91
CA LYS A 246 -1.90 -18.43 9.43
C LYS A 246 -2.19 -17.46 8.29
N GLN A 247 -2.88 -17.94 7.25
CA GLN A 247 -3.26 -17.10 6.10
C GLN A 247 -4.13 -15.91 6.52
N VAL A 248 -5.13 -16.13 7.38
CA VAL A 248 -5.98 -15.05 7.91
C VAL A 248 -5.16 -14.03 8.70
N SER A 249 -4.23 -14.48 9.54
CA SER A 249 -3.39 -13.60 10.34
C SER A 249 -2.47 -12.74 9.46
N GLU A 250 -1.85 -13.33 8.45
CA GLU A 250 -1.00 -12.61 7.49
C GLU A 250 -1.79 -11.54 6.71
N GLU A 251 -3.01 -11.86 6.27
CA GLU A 251 -3.87 -10.90 5.57
C GLU A 251 -4.40 -9.80 6.50
N VAL A 252 -4.73 -10.12 7.75
CA VAL A 252 -5.09 -9.11 8.76
C VAL A 252 -3.90 -8.20 9.04
N LEU A 253 -2.68 -8.72 9.16
CA LEU A 253 -1.47 -7.90 9.35
C LEU A 253 -1.21 -6.99 8.15
N LYS A 254 -1.33 -7.50 6.92
CA LYS A 254 -1.27 -6.68 5.70
C LYS A 254 -2.30 -5.55 5.74
N ALA A 255 -3.53 -5.87 6.16
CA ALA A 255 -4.58 -4.88 6.27
C ALA A 255 -4.26 -3.84 7.35
N LEU A 256 -3.84 -4.24 8.55
CA LEU A 256 -3.43 -3.33 9.63
C LEU A 256 -2.28 -2.42 9.19
N ASN A 257 -1.35 -2.95 8.40
CA ASN A 257 -0.18 -2.23 7.90
C ASN A 257 -0.44 -1.52 6.55
N SER A 258 -1.62 -1.69 5.94
CA SER A 258 -1.93 -1.06 4.65
C SER A 258 -2.33 0.40 4.86
N GLU A 259 -1.91 1.25 3.93
CA GLU A 259 -2.12 2.69 4.00
C GLU A 259 -3.42 3.15 3.31
N ALA A 260 -4.06 2.27 2.52
CA ALA A 260 -5.26 2.62 1.76
C ALA A 260 -6.40 2.96 2.73
N LYS A 261 -6.82 4.24 2.74
CA LYS A 261 -7.96 4.75 3.50
C LYS A 261 -9.20 4.65 2.64
N ILE A 262 -10.29 4.06 3.11
CA ILE A 262 -11.55 4.16 2.39
C ILE A 262 -12.11 5.56 2.60
N LEU A 263 -12.28 6.29 1.52
CA LEU A 263 -12.69 7.69 1.56
C LEU A 263 -14.21 7.80 1.46
N ASP A 264 -14.83 8.36 2.49
CA ASP A 264 -16.23 8.82 2.52
C ASP A 264 -16.38 10.27 1.98
N TRP A 265 -15.28 10.87 1.53
CA TRP A 265 -15.22 12.22 0.96
C TRP A 265 -15.37 12.21 -0.56
N LYS A 266 -16.22 13.11 -1.07
CA LYS A 266 -16.61 13.19 -2.49
C LYS A 266 -16.43 14.62 -3.01
N PRO A 267 -15.25 14.99 -3.54
CA PRO A 267 -15.08 16.26 -4.21
C PRO A 267 -15.97 16.34 -5.46
N VAL A 268 -16.46 17.54 -5.78
CA VAL A 268 -17.36 17.79 -6.92
C VAL A 268 -16.54 18.29 -8.10
N GLN A 269 -16.63 17.61 -9.24
CA GLN A 269 -16.02 18.12 -10.48
C GLN A 269 -16.79 19.37 -10.95
N THR A 270 -16.14 20.52 -10.98
CA THR A 270 -16.78 21.80 -11.35
C THR A 270 -16.48 22.24 -12.78
N SER A 271 -15.35 21.81 -13.35
CA SER A 271 -15.05 22.04 -14.76
C SER A 271 -14.16 20.94 -15.36
N GLN A 272 -14.13 20.89 -16.68
CA GLN A 272 -13.17 20.14 -17.46
C GLN A 272 -12.78 20.94 -18.70
N GLU A 273 -11.49 21.03 -18.97
CA GLU A 273 -10.96 21.75 -20.12
C GLU A 273 -9.75 21.01 -20.71
N THR A 274 -9.31 21.42 -21.90
CA THR A 274 -8.08 20.91 -22.52
C THR A 274 -7.02 22.01 -22.45
N ILE A 275 -5.89 21.70 -21.81
CA ILE A 275 -4.73 22.57 -21.73
C ILE A 275 -3.57 21.82 -22.37
N GLY A 276 -2.90 22.43 -23.35
CA GLY A 276 -1.93 21.72 -24.18
C GLY A 276 -2.58 20.51 -24.87
N SER A 277 -2.02 19.32 -24.64
CA SER A 277 -2.55 18.04 -25.12
C SER A 277 -3.38 17.28 -24.09
N ARG A 278 -3.60 17.84 -22.89
CA ARG A 278 -4.16 17.12 -21.73
C ARG A 278 -5.59 17.56 -21.42
N GLU A 279 -6.45 16.60 -21.12
CA GLU A 279 -7.70 16.90 -20.40
C GLU A 279 -7.40 17.17 -18.93
N VAL A 280 -7.88 18.30 -18.41
CA VAL A 280 -7.73 18.72 -17.02
C VAL A 280 -9.11 18.87 -16.41
N ALA A 281 -9.36 18.16 -15.31
CA ALA A 281 -10.58 18.29 -14.52
C ALA A 281 -10.31 19.10 -13.25
N ARG A 282 -11.18 20.07 -12.96
CA ARG A 282 -11.17 20.82 -11.70
C ARG A 282 -12.16 20.21 -10.73
N TYR A 283 -11.73 20.06 -9.49
CA TYR A 283 -12.55 19.59 -8.39
C TYR A 283 -12.61 20.63 -7.29
N GLU A 284 -13.80 20.81 -6.71
CA GLU A 284 -14.02 21.63 -5.52
C GLU A 284 -14.58 20.78 -4.40
N HIS A 285 -14.23 21.12 -3.16
CA HIS A 285 -14.63 20.34 -2.00
C HIS A 285 -14.67 21.19 -0.74
N GLU A 286 -15.46 20.75 0.23
CA GLU A 286 -15.42 21.28 1.58
C GLU A 286 -14.16 20.78 2.32
N CYS A 287 -13.49 21.65 3.05
CA CYS A 287 -12.42 21.33 3.98
C CYS A 287 -13.01 20.73 5.25
N LEU A 288 -12.70 19.44 5.49
CA LEU A 288 -13.38 18.65 6.50
C LEU A 288 -12.85 18.92 7.91
N LYS A 289 -13.77 18.95 8.88
CA LYS A 289 -13.42 19.07 10.31
C LYS A 289 -12.44 17.99 10.77
N ARG A 290 -12.54 16.76 10.23
CA ARG A 290 -11.64 15.65 10.59
C ARG A 290 -10.19 15.86 10.16
N TRP A 291 -9.94 16.71 9.16
CA TRP A 291 -8.58 17.09 8.78
C TRP A 291 -7.96 18.04 9.80
N GLY A 292 -8.78 18.70 10.62
CA GLY A 292 -8.34 19.66 11.63
C GLY A 292 -8.80 21.09 11.35
N TYR A 293 -9.58 21.32 10.29
CA TYR A 293 -10.18 22.63 10.02
C TYR A 293 -11.27 22.96 11.03
N VAL A 294 -11.20 24.15 11.61
CA VAL A 294 -12.13 24.59 12.67
C VAL A 294 -13.45 25.10 12.10
N GLN A 295 -13.44 25.69 10.89
CA GLN A 295 -14.62 26.17 10.18
C GLN A 295 -14.68 25.59 8.77
N PRO A 296 -15.89 25.23 8.29
CA PRO A 296 -16.07 24.74 6.94
C PRO A 296 -15.80 25.85 5.93
N HIS A 297 -15.07 25.50 4.87
CA HIS A 297 -14.81 26.35 3.72
C HIS A 297 -14.48 25.47 2.52
N ASN A 298 -14.48 26.03 1.31
CA ASN A 298 -14.21 25.26 0.11
C ASN A 298 -12.80 25.50 -0.41
N GLU A 299 -12.20 24.43 -0.93
CA GLU A 299 -10.93 24.43 -1.61
C GLU A 299 -11.01 23.61 -2.90
N PHE A 300 -9.96 23.69 -3.70
CA PHE A 300 -9.94 23.06 -5.02
C PHE A 300 -8.60 22.39 -5.36
N PHE A 301 -8.68 21.48 -6.32
CA PHE A 301 -7.52 20.86 -6.95
C PHE A 301 -7.81 20.53 -8.41
N TYR A 302 -6.75 20.28 -9.18
CA TYR A 302 -6.84 19.83 -10.57
C TYR A 302 -6.29 18.43 -10.72
N VAL A 303 -6.95 17.63 -11.55
CA VAL A 303 -6.42 16.35 -12.04
C VAL A 303 -6.17 16.46 -13.55
N MET A 304 -4.92 16.29 -13.95
CA MET A 304 -4.48 16.22 -15.34
C MET A 304 -4.54 14.76 -15.77
N LYS A 305 -5.45 14.41 -16.69
CA LYS A 305 -5.68 13.03 -17.10
C LYS A 305 -4.52 12.48 -17.95
N PRO A 306 -4.33 11.16 -17.97
CA PRO A 306 -3.34 10.54 -18.86
C PRO A 306 -3.85 10.58 -20.31
N ASN A 307 -2.98 10.89 -21.26
CA ASN A 307 -3.29 10.75 -22.69
C ASN A 307 -3.27 9.27 -23.13
N ARG A 308 -2.48 8.45 -22.42
CA ARG A 308 -2.43 7.00 -22.59
C ARG A 308 -2.81 6.31 -21.27
N SER A 309 -4.02 5.76 -21.22
CA SER A 309 -4.46 4.99 -20.05
C SER A 309 -3.73 3.64 -19.96
N LEU A 310 -3.26 3.30 -18.77
CA LEU A 310 -2.65 2.00 -18.45
C LEU A 310 -3.59 1.19 -17.55
N ALA A 311 -3.24 -0.09 -17.33
CA ALA A 311 -3.91 -0.90 -16.31
C ALA A 311 -3.75 -0.32 -14.90
N LYS A 312 -2.65 0.39 -14.62
CA LYS A 312 -2.47 1.32 -13.51
C LYS A 312 -1.52 2.45 -13.93
N ASN A 313 -1.95 3.70 -13.81
CA ASN A 313 -1.19 4.88 -14.25
C ASN A 313 -0.29 5.44 -13.13
N PRO A 314 0.90 5.97 -13.40
CA PRO A 314 1.68 6.70 -12.40
C PRO A 314 1.10 8.09 -12.10
N LEU A 315 1.35 8.60 -10.89
CA LEU A 315 0.85 9.90 -10.42
C LEU A 315 2.00 10.83 -10.00
N VAL A 316 2.01 12.06 -10.51
CA VAL A 316 2.86 13.15 -9.98
C VAL A 316 1.99 14.21 -9.31
N VAL A 317 2.28 14.48 -8.05
CA VAL A 317 1.63 15.49 -7.22
C VAL A 317 2.50 16.75 -7.19
N PHE A 318 1.89 17.91 -7.43
CA PHE A 318 2.58 19.20 -7.52
C PHE A 318 2.13 20.13 -6.39
N LEU A 319 3.13 20.73 -5.74
CA LEU A 319 2.97 21.76 -4.71
C LEU A 319 3.48 23.10 -5.25
N HIS A 320 2.60 24.09 -5.28
CA HIS A 320 2.90 25.41 -5.81
C HIS A 320 3.79 26.26 -4.89
N SER A 321 4.42 27.27 -5.49
CA SER A 321 5.32 28.23 -4.83
C SER A 321 4.54 29.33 -4.08
N ALA A 322 5.26 30.10 -3.26
CA ALA A 322 4.71 31.32 -2.64
C ALA A 322 4.41 32.38 -3.72
N GLY A 323 3.32 33.11 -3.56
CA GLY A 323 2.87 34.12 -4.53
C GLY A 323 2.08 33.57 -5.73
N GLY A 324 1.98 32.24 -5.84
CA GLY A 324 1.12 31.55 -6.80
C GLY A 324 0.01 30.75 -6.13
N ASN A 325 -0.78 30.06 -6.94
CA ASN A 325 -1.79 29.10 -6.52
C ASN A 325 -1.93 27.98 -7.58
N ALA A 326 -2.77 26.99 -7.32
CA ALA A 326 -2.96 25.87 -8.26
C ALA A 326 -3.44 26.32 -9.65
N ALA A 327 -4.24 27.38 -9.76
CA ALA A 327 -4.70 27.88 -11.06
C ALA A 327 -3.57 28.59 -11.83
N SER A 328 -2.79 29.46 -11.18
CA SER A 328 -1.71 30.20 -11.83
C SER A 328 -0.55 29.30 -12.30
N GLU A 329 -0.35 28.15 -11.67
CA GLU A 329 0.71 27.20 -12.04
C GLU A 329 0.23 26.05 -12.94
N LEU A 330 -1.05 26.01 -13.30
CA LEU A 330 -1.66 24.87 -13.98
C LEU A 330 -1.00 24.57 -15.34
N GLU A 331 -0.92 25.56 -16.23
CA GLU A 331 -0.36 25.40 -17.58
C GLU A 331 1.10 24.93 -17.54
N GLY A 332 1.91 25.51 -16.65
CA GLY A 332 3.30 25.11 -16.48
C GLY A 332 3.45 23.65 -16.02
N ASN A 333 2.57 23.18 -15.13
CA ASN A 333 2.61 21.79 -14.67
C ASN A 333 2.00 20.80 -15.68
N VAL A 334 1.03 21.21 -16.49
CA VAL A 334 0.56 20.42 -17.64
C VAL A 334 1.71 20.12 -18.60
N ASN A 335 2.48 21.14 -18.99
CA ASN A 335 3.65 20.97 -19.86
C ASN A 335 4.71 20.04 -19.25
N ARG A 336 4.89 20.06 -17.92
CA ARG A 336 5.80 19.14 -17.22
C ARG A 336 5.31 17.69 -17.28
N VAL A 337 4.03 17.45 -17.01
CA VAL A 337 3.44 16.10 -17.05
C VAL A 337 3.49 15.52 -18.48
N GLU A 338 3.32 16.35 -19.51
CA GLU A 338 3.56 15.96 -20.90
C GLU A 338 5.01 15.51 -21.13
N GLY A 339 5.99 16.24 -20.59
CA GLY A 339 7.41 15.87 -20.65
C GLY A 339 7.75 14.57 -19.91
N TYR A 340 6.99 14.20 -18.87
CA TYR A 340 7.21 12.95 -18.12
C TYR A 340 6.71 11.70 -18.82
N GLY A 341 5.66 11.83 -19.63
CA GLY A 341 5.11 10.74 -20.43
C GLY A 341 3.58 10.73 -20.46
N GLU A 342 3.03 10.21 -21.56
CA GLU A 342 1.58 10.21 -21.83
C GLU A 342 0.76 9.44 -20.78
N GLU A 343 1.36 8.48 -20.08
CA GLU A 343 0.68 7.71 -19.03
C GLU A 343 0.55 8.44 -17.69
N PHE A 344 1.29 9.52 -17.45
CA PHE A 344 1.27 10.16 -16.14
C PHE A 344 -0.03 10.91 -15.91
N VAL A 345 -0.58 10.72 -14.71
CA VAL A 345 -1.61 11.58 -14.12
C VAL A 345 -0.92 12.68 -13.33
N GLY A 346 -1.39 13.92 -13.47
CA GLY A 346 -0.95 15.04 -12.65
C GLY A 346 -2.00 15.40 -11.61
N LEU A 347 -1.59 15.70 -10.39
CA LEU A 347 -2.45 16.28 -9.34
C LEU A 347 -1.82 17.60 -8.88
N LEU A 348 -2.57 18.70 -8.97
CA LEU A 348 -2.15 20.01 -8.50
C LEU A 348 -3.15 20.52 -7.47
N LEU A 349 -2.73 20.60 -6.21
CA LEU A 349 -3.57 21.05 -5.10
C LEU A 349 -3.40 22.55 -4.88
N ASN A 350 -4.49 23.23 -4.51
CA ASN A 350 -4.42 24.59 -4.02
C ASN A 350 -3.96 24.61 -2.55
N SER A 351 -3.17 25.61 -2.16
CA SER A 351 -2.77 25.89 -0.78
C SER A 351 -2.71 27.41 -0.57
N PRO A 352 -3.73 28.05 -0.01
CA PRO A 352 -3.81 29.50 0.07
C PRO A 352 -2.67 30.12 0.91
N LEU A 353 -2.21 31.31 0.50
CA LEU A 353 -1.22 32.14 1.21
C LEU A 353 -1.71 32.59 2.59
N ALA A 354 -2.88 33.18 2.51
CA ALA A 354 -3.78 33.71 3.52
C ALA A 354 -4.99 34.07 2.65
N LEU A 355 -6.18 33.68 3.05
CA LEU A 355 -7.37 34.11 2.31
C LEU A 355 -7.68 35.52 2.78
N ASP A 356 -7.86 36.47 1.85
CA ASP A 356 -8.27 37.85 2.17
C ASP A 356 -9.57 37.91 3.01
N GLU A 357 -10.29 36.79 3.12
CA GLU A 357 -11.59 36.63 3.78
C GLU A 357 -11.58 35.79 5.08
N TYR A 358 -10.42 35.37 5.61
CA TYR A 358 -10.41 34.44 6.75
C TYR A 358 -10.06 35.12 8.08
N PRO A 359 -10.69 34.70 9.20
CA PRO A 359 -10.36 35.24 10.52
C PRO A 359 -8.89 35.00 10.87
N GLU A 360 -8.26 35.95 11.58
CA GLU A 360 -6.84 35.99 11.98
C GLU A 360 -6.32 34.66 12.60
N GLU A 361 -7.21 33.86 13.17
CA GLU A 361 -6.92 32.57 13.81
C GLU A 361 -6.70 31.41 12.79
N MET A 362 -7.11 31.57 11.53
CA MET A 362 -7.06 30.54 10.46
C MET A 362 -5.87 30.68 9.50
N VAL A 363 -5.11 31.78 9.61
CA VAL A 363 -4.21 32.26 8.55
C VAL A 363 -3.04 31.31 8.26
N ASP A 364 -2.68 30.43 9.20
CA ASP A 364 -1.43 29.65 9.11
C ASP A 364 -1.62 28.15 8.85
N TYR A 365 -2.85 27.61 8.77
CA TYR A 365 -3.07 26.15 8.68
C TYR A 365 -2.52 25.54 7.40
N ASP A 366 -2.76 26.21 6.28
CA ASP A 366 -2.33 25.77 4.95
C ASP A 366 -1.05 26.50 4.52
N TRP A 367 -0.70 27.59 5.20
CA TRP A 367 0.40 28.43 4.80
C TRP A 367 1.72 27.66 4.86
N TRP A 368 2.50 27.76 3.77
CA TRP A 368 3.75 27.03 3.60
C TRP A 368 3.59 25.51 3.73
N TRP A 369 2.46 24.99 3.21
CA TRP A 369 2.10 23.56 3.29
C TRP A 369 2.08 23.02 4.72
N GLY A 370 1.71 23.88 5.69
CA GLY A 370 1.52 23.51 7.10
C GLY A 370 2.74 23.79 7.98
N ALA A 371 3.89 24.17 7.40
CA ALA A 371 5.09 24.48 8.17
C ALA A 371 4.86 25.59 9.21
N LYS A 372 4.04 26.60 8.88
CA LYS A 372 3.73 27.72 9.79
C LYS A 372 2.80 27.33 10.93
N ALA A 373 1.84 26.44 10.68
CA ALA A 373 1.05 25.84 11.75
C ALA A 373 1.92 25.06 12.74
N ILE A 374 2.89 24.29 12.24
CA ILE A 374 3.86 23.55 13.07
C ILE A 374 4.74 24.52 13.86
N GLU A 375 5.30 25.54 13.23
CA GLU A 375 6.16 26.54 13.87
C GLU A 375 5.45 27.24 15.04
N LYS A 376 4.18 27.62 14.84
CA LYS A 376 3.38 28.33 15.84
C LYS A 376 2.87 27.42 16.97
N HIS A 377 2.59 26.15 16.66
CA HIS A 377 1.98 25.19 17.59
C HIS A 377 2.69 23.82 17.60
N PRO A 378 4.00 23.75 17.89
CA PRO A 378 4.78 22.52 17.73
C PRO A 378 4.36 21.42 18.72
N ALA A 379 3.82 21.74 19.90
CA ALA A 379 3.32 20.71 20.81
C ALA A 379 2.03 20.04 20.30
N GLN A 380 1.22 20.76 19.52
CA GLN A 380 -0.06 20.25 19.00
C GLN A 380 0.15 19.23 17.88
N TYR A 381 1.17 19.44 17.05
CA TYR A 381 1.41 18.65 15.84
C TYR A 381 2.47 17.55 15.99
N LEU A 382 2.96 17.32 17.22
CA LEU A 382 4.02 16.34 17.48
C LEU A 382 3.59 14.93 17.06
N GLN A 383 2.34 14.59 17.34
CA GLN A 383 1.73 13.30 17.03
C GLN A 383 0.50 13.45 16.11
N LYS A 384 0.40 14.58 15.42
CA LYS A 384 -0.73 14.92 14.54
C LYS A 384 -0.28 15.63 13.28
N MET A 385 -0.90 15.28 12.16
CA MET A 385 -0.80 16.06 10.94
C MET A 385 -1.55 17.38 11.06
N THR A 386 -1.05 18.39 10.37
CA THR A 386 -1.72 19.67 10.12
C THR A 386 -2.92 19.45 9.19
N PRO A 387 -3.85 20.43 9.13
CA PRO A 387 -5.00 20.34 8.23
C PRO A 387 -4.63 20.12 6.77
N ILE A 388 -3.66 20.85 6.25
CA ILE A 388 -3.20 20.71 4.86
C ILE A 388 -2.49 19.39 4.58
N GLU A 389 -1.72 18.85 5.52
CA GLU A 389 -1.13 17.52 5.39
C GLU A 389 -2.23 16.47 5.25
N ASN A 390 -3.25 16.49 6.12
CA ASN A 390 -4.39 15.58 6.03
C ASN A 390 -5.16 15.74 4.71
N ARG A 391 -5.44 16.98 4.29
CA ARG A 391 -6.12 17.26 3.02
C ARG A 391 -5.33 16.71 1.84
N LEU A 392 -4.03 16.98 1.80
CA LEU A 392 -3.17 16.56 0.69
C LEU A 392 -3.16 15.04 0.58
N LEU A 393 -2.91 14.32 1.68
CA LEU A 393 -2.82 12.86 1.65
C LEU A 393 -4.17 12.21 1.32
N GLU A 394 -5.29 12.71 1.84
CA GLU A 394 -6.61 12.20 1.44
C GLU A 394 -6.98 12.54 -0.01
N THR A 395 -6.51 13.67 -0.55
CA THR A 395 -6.65 14.01 -1.98
C THR A 395 -5.84 13.09 -2.87
N VAL A 396 -4.59 12.80 -2.49
CA VAL A 396 -3.74 11.83 -3.18
C VAL A 396 -4.39 10.45 -3.17
N GLU A 397 -4.88 10.01 -2.02
CA GLU A 397 -5.60 8.74 -1.88
C GLU A 397 -6.87 8.70 -2.74
N TRP A 398 -7.60 9.83 -2.81
CA TRP A 398 -8.80 9.93 -3.65
C TRP A 398 -8.45 9.80 -5.13
N VAL A 399 -7.40 10.48 -5.59
CA VAL A 399 -6.93 10.35 -6.97
C VAL A 399 -6.46 8.92 -7.24
N ILE A 400 -5.77 8.28 -6.28
CA ILE A 400 -5.37 6.89 -6.41
C ILE A 400 -6.56 5.98 -6.70
N GLN A 401 -7.65 6.17 -5.94
CA GLN A 401 -8.86 5.37 -6.04
C GLN A 401 -9.68 5.65 -7.30
N ASN A 402 -9.69 6.90 -7.79
CA ASN A 402 -10.59 7.33 -8.87
C ASN A 402 -9.92 7.40 -10.26
N TYR A 403 -8.59 7.39 -10.32
CA TYR A 403 -7.82 7.50 -11.57
C TYR A 403 -6.94 6.28 -11.85
N ASN A 404 -7.23 5.15 -11.20
CA ASN A 404 -6.56 3.87 -11.44
C ASN A 404 -5.03 3.99 -11.31
N ILE A 405 -4.56 4.55 -10.19
CA ILE A 405 -3.14 4.84 -10.02
C ILE A 405 -2.37 3.62 -9.53
N ASP A 406 -1.14 3.45 -10.01
CA ASP A 406 -0.16 2.54 -9.44
C ASP A 406 0.40 3.14 -8.14
N ARG A 407 -0.03 2.59 -6.99
CA ARG A 407 0.44 3.00 -5.65
C ARG A 407 1.96 2.95 -5.50
N ASN A 408 2.64 2.14 -6.29
CA ASN A 408 4.09 2.05 -6.23
C ASN A 408 4.79 3.11 -7.11
N ARG A 409 4.03 3.96 -7.81
CA ARG A 409 4.50 5.05 -8.68
C ARG A 409 3.75 6.35 -8.40
N VAL A 410 3.75 6.75 -7.14
CA VAL A 410 3.25 8.07 -6.69
C VAL A 410 4.43 8.93 -6.29
N TYR A 411 4.47 10.14 -6.85
CA TYR A 411 5.61 11.05 -6.76
C TYR A 411 5.15 12.41 -6.28
N LEU A 412 5.97 13.11 -5.49
CA LEU A 412 5.66 14.45 -5.01
C LEU A 412 6.76 15.43 -5.42
N ARG A 413 6.34 16.58 -5.95
CA ARG A 413 7.24 17.63 -6.40
C ARG A 413 6.81 18.99 -5.89
N GLY A 414 7.79 19.82 -5.57
CA GLY A 414 7.54 21.24 -5.38
C GLY A 414 8.75 22.12 -5.61
N ILE A 415 8.48 23.42 -5.80
CA ILE A 415 9.48 24.48 -5.99
C ILE A 415 9.29 25.51 -4.86
N SER A 416 10.37 26.10 -4.33
CA SER A 416 10.28 27.18 -3.33
C SER A 416 9.52 26.72 -2.09
N MET A 417 8.44 27.43 -1.71
CA MET A 417 7.49 27.00 -0.69
C MET A 417 6.97 25.57 -0.92
N GLY A 418 6.62 25.23 -2.15
CA GLY A 418 6.22 23.87 -2.52
C GLY A 418 7.37 22.87 -2.36
N GLY A 419 8.61 23.30 -2.58
CA GLY A 419 9.81 22.48 -2.33
C GLY A 419 9.95 22.13 -0.85
N SER A 420 9.74 23.11 0.04
CA SER A 420 9.66 22.87 1.48
C SER A 420 8.52 21.94 1.86
N GLY A 421 7.34 22.10 1.24
CA GLY A 421 6.20 21.18 1.44
C GLY A 421 6.48 19.77 0.94
N ALA A 422 7.18 19.62 -0.18
CA ALA A 422 7.53 18.31 -0.75
C ALA A 422 8.50 17.57 0.18
N LEU A 423 9.47 18.28 0.77
CA LEU A 423 10.34 17.74 1.81
C LEU A 423 9.56 17.44 3.09
N GLY A 424 8.79 18.41 3.59
CA GLY A 424 8.09 18.34 4.87
C GLY A 424 7.06 17.24 4.97
N ILE A 425 6.20 17.16 3.96
CA ILE A 425 5.14 16.15 3.87
C ILE A 425 5.73 14.85 3.33
N GLY A 426 6.45 14.92 2.20
CA GLY A 426 6.87 13.72 1.49
C GLY A 426 7.82 12.81 2.26
N LEU A 427 8.81 13.36 2.99
CA LEU A 427 9.86 12.56 3.62
C LEU A 427 9.36 11.61 4.72
N ALA A 428 8.30 12.00 5.42
CA ALA A 428 7.65 11.15 6.41
C ALA A 428 6.64 10.16 5.81
N HIS A 429 6.37 10.27 4.51
CA HIS A 429 5.35 9.50 3.81
C HIS A 429 5.95 8.60 2.71
N GLY A 430 6.98 7.84 3.06
CA GLY A 430 7.54 6.79 2.19
C GLY A 430 6.62 5.58 1.99
N ASP A 431 5.60 5.52 2.83
CA ASP A 431 4.41 4.72 2.69
C ASP A 431 3.69 5.15 1.39
N ILE A 432 3.44 6.43 1.16
CA ILE A 432 2.70 6.89 -0.03
C ILE A 432 3.61 7.17 -1.24
N PHE A 433 4.78 7.79 -1.04
CA PHE A 433 5.60 8.32 -2.12
C PHE A 433 6.82 7.44 -2.44
N ALA A 434 7.00 7.13 -3.72
CA ALA A 434 8.17 6.41 -4.20
C ALA A 434 9.44 7.29 -4.21
N ALA A 435 9.30 8.53 -4.68
CA ALA A 435 10.38 9.53 -4.72
C ALA A 435 9.82 10.97 -4.68
N LEU A 436 10.68 11.90 -4.28
CA LEU A 436 10.37 13.33 -4.19
C LEU A 436 11.34 14.14 -5.06
N GLN A 437 10.86 15.24 -5.61
CA GLN A 437 11.69 16.27 -6.20
C GLN A 437 11.46 17.63 -5.50
N ALA A 438 12.51 18.19 -4.92
CA ALA A 438 12.47 19.50 -4.27
C ALA A 438 13.46 20.45 -4.93
N GLU A 439 12.95 21.55 -5.47
CA GLU A 439 13.76 22.59 -6.12
C GLU A 439 13.70 23.89 -5.34
N VAL A 440 14.86 24.53 -5.12
CA VAL A 440 15.01 25.81 -4.39
C VAL A 440 14.15 25.90 -3.14
N PHE A 441 14.13 24.83 -2.34
CA PHE A 441 13.25 24.73 -1.19
C PHE A 441 13.44 25.93 -0.25
N ALA A 442 12.34 26.50 0.22
CA ALA A 442 12.35 27.72 1.02
C ALA A 442 12.28 27.37 2.54
N GLY A 443 13.33 26.70 3.02
CA GLY A 443 13.46 26.19 4.38
C GLY A 443 13.20 24.68 4.49
N VAL A 444 13.76 24.06 5.53
CA VAL A 444 13.69 22.60 5.80
C VAL A 444 13.02 22.27 7.13
N GLU A 445 12.53 23.27 7.86
CA GLU A 445 12.04 23.16 9.23
C GLU A 445 10.87 22.18 9.35
N HIS A 446 9.98 22.15 8.36
CA HIS A 446 8.89 21.17 8.27
C HIS A 446 9.43 19.74 8.16
N ALA A 447 10.41 19.51 7.28
CA ALA A 447 11.04 18.22 7.10
C ALA A 447 11.79 17.78 8.37
N MET A 448 12.56 18.69 8.97
CA MET A 448 13.29 18.42 10.20
C MET A 448 12.37 18.14 11.39
N TYR A 449 11.16 18.69 11.38
CA TYR A 449 10.14 18.38 12.38
C TYR A 449 9.55 16.98 12.16
N ARG A 450 9.18 16.63 10.93
CA ARG A 450 8.54 15.35 10.60
C ARG A 450 9.49 14.15 10.62
N LEU A 451 10.78 14.35 10.36
CA LEU A 451 11.80 13.30 10.38
C LEU A 451 12.29 12.88 11.78
N GLN A 452 11.74 13.46 12.86
CA GLN A 452 12.12 13.10 14.23
C GLN A 452 11.58 11.72 14.63
N ASP A 453 10.34 11.41 14.24
CA ASP A 453 9.63 10.17 14.58
C ASP A 453 9.10 9.49 13.30
N ASN A 454 10.00 9.12 12.39
CA ASN A 454 9.56 8.55 11.12
C ASN A 454 9.23 7.06 11.24
N THR A 455 8.01 6.71 10.85
CA THR A 455 7.50 5.32 10.91
C THR A 455 7.83 4.53 9.65
N PHE A 456 8.04 5.23 8.52
CA PHE A 456 8.19 4.62 7.20
C PHE A 456 9.57 4.92 6.60
N ASP A 457 10.05 4.02 5.74
CA ASP A 457 11.28 4.21 4.98
C ASP A 457 11.16 5.40 4.01
N PRO A 458 11.88 6.53 4.21
CA PRO A 458 11.71 7.75 3.43
C PRO A 458 11.81 7.56 1.91
N PRO A 459 11.05 8.30 1.09
CA PRO A 459 11.22 8.31 -0.38
C PRO A 459 12.63 8.70 -0.83
N TYR A 460 12.99 8.27 -2.04
CA TYR A 460 14.23 8.73 -2.66
C TYR A 460 14.13 10.22 -3.01
N LEU A 461 15.16 11.00 -2.67
CA LEU A 461 15.22 12.45 -2.87
C LEU A 461 15.98 12.83 -4.14
N SER A 462 15.37 13.68 -4.96
CA SER A 462 16.06 14.47 -5.98
C SER A 462 15.99 15.95 -5.58
N MET A 463 17.13 16.62 -5.43
CA MET A 463 17.15 18.03 -5.02
C MET A 463 18.06 18.89 -5.88
N ILE A 464 17.60 20.11 -6.17
CA ILE A 464 18.38 21.11 -6.89
C ILE A 464 18.15 22.44 -6.21
N PHE A 465 19.21 23.08 -5.73
CA PHE A 465 19.09 24.32 -4.96
C PHE A 465 20.34 25.20 -5.15
N SER A 466 20.37 26.38 -4.55
CA SER A 466 21.57 27.20 -4.50
C SER A 466 22.00 27.40 -3.07
N HIS A 467 23.30 27.31 -2.83
CA HIS A 467 23.85 27.68 -1.53
C HIS A 467 23.76 29.20 -1.31
N LEU A 468 23.63 30.01 -2.37
CA LEU A 468 23.41 31.46 -2.31
C LEU A 468 21.92 31.84 -2.29
N ASP A 469 21.02 30.88 -2.19
CA ASP A 469 19.60 31.16 -1.99
C ASP A 469 19.32 31.51 -0.53
N PRO A 470 18.95 32.76 -0.19
CA PRO A 470 18.66 33.13 1.20
C PRO A 470 17.47 32.35 1.79
N TRP A 471 16.61 31.76 0.96
CA TRP A 471 15.46 30.96 1.40
C TRP A 471 15.81 29.50 1.71
N SER A 472 16.89 28.94 1.15
CA SER A 472 17.33 27.56 1.38
C SER A 472 17.98 27.35 2.76
N LYS A 473 17.43 27.99 3.79
CA LYS A 473 17.92 27.96 5.17
C LYS A 473 17.84 26.53 5.74
N GLY A 474 18.88 26.14 6.47
CA GLY A 474 18.96 24.84 7.13
C GLY A 474 19.31 23.69 6.19
N ALA A 475 19.69 23.96 4.94
CA ALA A 475 20.13 22.94 4.00
C ALA A 475 21.18 21.99 4.60
N GLU A 476 22.15 22.51 5.36
CA GLU A 476 23.16 21.70 6.05
C GLU A 476 22.56 20.67 7.00
N GLN A 477 21.51 21.03 7.74
CA GLN A 477 20.84 20.12 8.68
C GLN A 477 20.14 19.00 7.93
N LEU A 478 19.51 19.31 6.79
CA LEU A 478 18.90 18.30 5.93
C LEU A 478 19.97 17.38 5.32
N LEU A 479 21.09 17.93 4.83
CA LEU A 479 22.18 17.14 4.25
C LEU A 479 22.85 16.25 5.31
N GLU A 480 23.01 16.74 6.54
CA GLU A 480 23.47 15.95 7.68
C GLU A 480 22.47 14.83 8.00
N LYS A 481 21.16 15.12 8.01
CA LYS A 481 20.11 14.13 8.23
C LYS A 481 20.11 13.06 7.12
N ILE A 482 20.28 13.44 5.85
CA ILE A 482 20.43 12.50 4.73
C ILE A 482 21.61 11.56 4.97
N SER A 483 22.74 12.08 5.42
CA SER A 483 23.94 11.29 5.69
C SER A 483 23.76 10.34 6.88
N THR A 484 23.35 10.88 8.03
CA THR A 484 23.20 10.15 9.30
C THR A 484 22.07 9.13 9.28
N GLU A 485 21.00 9.40 8.55
CA GLU A 485 19.91 8.46 8.33
C GLU A 485 20.14 7.55 7.12
N GLN A 486 21.21 7.74 6.35
CA GLN A 486 21.47 7.00 5.10
C GLN A 486 20.23 7.05 4.18
N LEU A 487 19.73 8.25 3.88
CA LEU A 487 18.57 8.45 2.99
C LEU A 487 19.02 8.43 1.53
N GLY A 488 18.22 7.78 0.67
CA GLY A 488 18.48 7.78 -0.77
C GLY A 488 18.32 9.19 -1.33
N ALA A 489 19.41 9.76 -1.87
CA ALA A 489 19.39 11.12 -2.41
C ALA A 489 20.36 11.28 -3.59
N SER A 490 19.96 12.08 -4.58
CA SER A 490 20.83 12.65 -5.62
C SER A 490 20.56 14.14 -5.70
N TYR A 491 21.59 14.98 -5.53
CA TYR A 491 21.38 16.41 -5.44
C TYR A 491 22.54 17.25 -5.95
N ALA A 492 22.23 18.46 -6.39
CA ALA A 492 23.19 19.45 -6.86
C ALA A 492 22.91 20.82 -6.25
N TRP A 493 23.97 21.59 -6.06
CA TRP A 493 23.87 23.00 -5.67
C TRP A 493 24.65 23.90 -6.62
N ASP A 494 24.23 25.16 -6.72
CA ASP A 494 24.92 26.18 -7.50
C ASP A 494 24.87 27.58 -6.83
N ILE A 495 25.07 28.62 -7.64
CA ILE A 495 25.19 30.04 -7.23
C ILE A 495 24.03 30.94 -7.67
N TYR A 496 22.99 30.41 -8.31
CA TYR A 496 21.97 31.25 -8.97
C TYR A 496 20.83 31.70 -8.04
N GLY A 497 21.03 31.62 -6.72
CA GLY A 497 20.07 32.10 -5.74
C GLY A 497 18.74 31.37 -5.84
N HIS A 498 17.62 32.10 -5.80
CA HIS A 498 16.27 31.51 -5.82
C HIS A 498 15.68 31.35 -7.25
N ASP A 499 16.52 31.22 -8.28
CA ASP A 499 16.08 31.11 -9.68
C ASP A 499 16.07 29.65 -10.17
N HIS A 500 14.93 28.98 -10.00
CA HIS A 500 14.75 27.60 -10.46
C HIS A 500 15.09 27.37 -11.94
N ARG A 501 14.88 28.35 -12.82
CA ARG A 501 15.13 28.18 -14.26
C ARG A 501 16.63 28.15 -14.55
N ALA A 502 17.39 28.99 -13.86
CA ALA A 502 18.85 29.01 -13.97
C ALA A 502 19.45 27.68 -13.50
N HIS A 503 18.92 27.08 -12.42
CA HIS A 503 19.44 25.80 -11.92
C HIS A 503 19.29 24.65 -12.91
N HIS A 504 18.15 24.54 -13.60
CA HIS A 504 17.97 23.52 -14.65
C HIS A 504 19.02 23.65 -15.77
N GLN A 505 19.50 24.86 -16.04
CA GLN A 505 20.50 25.11 -17.10
C GLN A 505 21.94 24.93 -16.63
N HIS A 506 22.23 25.17 -15.35
CA HIS A 506 23.60 25.33 -14.87
C HIS A 506 24.04 24.38 -13.75
N ALA A 507 23.10 23.77 -13.03
CA ALA A 507 23.41 22.73 -12.06
C ALA A 507 23.93 21.47 -12.78
N ASN A 508 24.48 20.53 -12.00
CA ASN A 508 24.99 19.28 -12.54
C ASN A 508 23.87 18.52 -13.30
N GLN A 509 24.09 18.31 -14.59
CA GLN A 509 23.03 17.81 -15.47
C GLN A 509 22.71 16.33 -15.25
N PHE A 510 23.57 15.56 -14.58
CA PHE A 510 23.24 14.19 -14.17
C PHE A 510 22.25 14.13 -13.01
N VAL A 511 22.19 15.18 -12.17
CA VAL A 511 21.15 15.36 -11.14
C VAL A 511 19.87 15.92 -11.76
N VAL A 512 19.98 16.94 -12.61
CA VAL A 512 18.82 17.54 -13.31
C VAL A 512 18.02 16.47 -14.06
N ASN A 513 18.73 15.56 -14.74
CA ASN A 513 18.15 14.46 -15.50
C ASN A 513 18.15 13.14 -14.73
N PHE A 514 18.22 13.17 -13.40
CA PHE A 514 18.07 11.96 -12.60
C PHE A 514 16.66 11.40 -12.80
N PRO A 515 16.49 10.11 -13.16
CA PRO A 515 15.19 9.54 -13.49
C PRO A 515 14.40 9.20 -12.21
N TRP A 516 14.12 10.18 -11.36
CA TRP A 516 13.43 9.98 -10.08
C TRP A 516 12.02 9.37 -10.25
N LEU A 517 11.37 9.60 -11.39
CA LEU A 517 10.08 8.99 -11.76
C LEU A 517 10.18 7.50 -12.15
N SER A 518 11.38 6.91 -12.20
CA SER A 518 11.55 5.47 -12.37
C SER A 518 11.64 4.72 -11.04
N ILE A 519 11.76 5.44 -9.92
CA ILE A 519 11.79 4.83 -8.58
C ILE A 519 10.42 4.24 -8.28
N ARG A 520 10.39 3.06 -7.67
CA ARG A 520 9.17 2.40 -7.26
C ARG A 520 9.20 2.06 -5.77
N ARG A 521 8.03 2.05 -5.13
CA ARG A 521 7.90 1.67 -3.72
C ARG A 521 8.08 0.15 -3.50
N ASP A 522 7.70 -0.65 -4.49
CA ASP A 522 7.85 -2.10 -4.51
C ASP A 522 9.20 -2.56 -5.08
N GLN A 523 10.23 -1.73 -4.96
CA GLN A 523 11.59 -2.05 -5.39
C GLN A 523 12.61 -1.51 -4.39
N ALA A 524 13.66 -2.28 -4.16
CA ALA A 524 14.82 -1.83 -3.42
C ALA A 524 15.60 -0.76 -4.18
N TYR A 525 16.35 0.05 -3.45
CA TYR A 525 17.33 0.98 -4.02
C TYR A 525 18.60 1.10 -3.18
N PRO A 526 19.72 1.45 -3.81
CA PRO A 526 20.95 1.76 -3.11
C PRO A 526 20.96 3.21 -2.63
N VAL A 527 21.55 3.42 -1.46
CA VAL A 527 21.99 4.72 -0.98
C VAL A 527 23.50 4.76 -1.10
N PHE A 528 24.00 5.77 -1.80
CA PHE A 528 25.42 5.98 -2.00
C PHE A 528 25.92 7.00 -0.99
N MET A 529 26.97 6.64 -0.27
CA MET A 529 27.65 7.48 0.71
C MET A 529 29.15 7.53 0.42
N ASN A 530 29.82 8.58 0.90
CA ASN A 530 31.27 8.74 0.79
C ASN A 530 31.81 8.51 -0.63
N ALA A 531 31.09 8.98 -1.66
CA ALA A 531 31.50 8.73 -3.02
C ALA A 531 32.75 9.56 -3.37
N SER A 532 33.74 8.96 -4.04
CA SER A 532 34.97 9.68 -4.44
C SER A 532 34.74 10.77 -5.48
N SER A 533 33.51 10.87 -6.01
CA SER A 533 33.06 11.92 -6.92
C SER A 533 32.29 13.04 -6.24
N ASP A 534 31.96 12.91 -4.95
CA ASP A 534 31.13 13.90 -4.25
C ASP A 534 31.91 15.20 -4.01
N ASP A 535 31.25 16.33 -4.28
CA ASP A 535 31.78 17.64 -3.95
C ASP A 535 31.49 18.01 -2.49
N THR A 536 32.21 19.00 -1.97
CA THR A 536 31.97 19.53 -0.62
C THR A 536 30.98 20.69 -0.68
N TYR A 537 29.88 20.58 0.06
CA TYR A 537 28.89 21.66 0.14
C TYR A 537 29.49 22.85 0.91
N PRO A 538 29.49 24.08 0.35
CA PRO A 538 30.13 25.26 0.94
C PRO A 538 29.37 25.86 2.14
N GLY A 539 28.20 25.31 2.50
CA GLY A 539 27.29 25.90 3.48
C GLY A 539 26.32 26.92 2.88
N HIS A 540 25.18 27.12 3.53
CA HIS A 540 24.18 28.13 3.21
C HIS A 540 24.79 29.53 3.38
N MET A 541 24.72 30.32 2.32
CA MET A 541 25.40 31.61 2.17
C MET A 541 26.92 31.52 2.40
N GLY A 542 27.50 30.35 2.12
CA GLY A 542 28.92 30.05 2.24
C GLY A 542 29.80 30.87 1.29
N LYS A 543 31.10 30.95 1.61
CA LYS A 543 32.10 31.70 0.83
C LYS A 543 33.27 30.84 0.35
N GLU A 544 33.14 29.51 0.46
CA GLU A 544 34.18 28.57 0.05
C GLU A 544 34.35 28.55 -1.49
N PRO A 545 35.53 28.20 -2.02
CA PRO A 545 35.79 28.22 -3.47
C PRO A 545 34.85 27.33 -4.31
N ASP A 546 34.39 26.21 -3.74
CA ASP A 546 33.49 25.25 -4.39
C ASP A 546 32.03 25.72 -4.30
N GLN A 547 31.73 26.67 -5.18
CA GLN A 547 30.45 27.38 -5.20
C GLN A 547 29.33 26.62 -5.94
N LYS A 548 29.68 25.55 -6.68
CA LYS A 548 28.76 24.62 -7.33
C LYS A 548 29.26 23.18 -7.13
N GLY A 549 28.35 22.22 -7.04
CA GLY A 549 28.74 20.82 -6.86
C GLY A 549 27.56 19.87 -6.84
N GLN A 550 27.86 18.60 -6.62
CA GLN A 550 26.88 17.52 -6.58
C GLN A 550 27.24 16.45 -5.55
N LYS A 551 26.22 15.67 -5.14
CA LYS A 551 26.42 14.34 -4.56
C LYS A 551 25.55 13.31 -5.26
N ASN A 552 26.12 12.11 -5.44
CA ASN A 552 25.45 10.94 -6.02
C ASN A 552 24.85 11.13 -7.43
N ALA A 553 25.32 12.12 -8.21
CA ALA A 553 24.76 12.44 -9.52
C ALA A 553 24.94 11.32 -10.55
N PHE A 554 26.08 10.64 -10.49
CA PHE A 554 26.52 9.75 -11.57
C PHE A 554 25.96 8.33 -11.46
N PHE A 555 25.43 7.91 -10.33
CA PHE A 555 25.03 6.52 -10.10
C PHE A 555 23.65 6.21 -10.66
N ARG A 556 23.51 5.02 -11.25
CA ARG A 556 22.25 4.40 -11.66
C ARG A 556 22.28 2.92 -11.27
N TRP A 557 21.11 2.30 -11.19
CA TRP A 557 21.01 0.91 -10.78
C TRP A 557 19.85 0.17 -11.44
N SER A 558 19.84 -1.14 -11.26
CA SER A 558 18.72 -2.03 -11.55
C SER A 558 18.75 -3.19 -10.58
N VAL A 559 17.64 -3.42 -9.87
CA VAL A 559 17.48 -4.64 -9.06
C VAL A 559 17.31 -5.81 -10.03
N LEU A 560 18.17 -6.82 -9.91
CA LEU A 560 18.16 -8.01 -10.76
C LEU A 560 17.48 -9.19 -10.07
N GLU A 561 17.56 -9.27 -8.75
CA GLU A 561 17.02 -10.35 -7.93
C GLU A 561 16.70 -9.82 -6.53
N ASP A 562 15.50 -10.13 -6.01
CA ASP A 562 15.08 -9.86 -4.64
C ASP A 562 14.24 -11.06 -4.19
N THR A 563 14.88 -12.00 -3.52
CA THR A 563 14.30 -13.25 -3.04
C THR A 563 14.61 -13.42 -1.55
N ALA A 564 13.98 -14.40 -0.89
CA ALA A 564 14.10 -14.56 0.56
C ALA A 564 15.55 -14.69 1.06
N ASP A 565 16.41 -15.36 0.31
CA ASP A 565 17.78 -15.74 0.68
C ASP A 565 18.86 -15.08 -0.19
N ARG A 566 18.47 -14.38 -1.25
CA ARG A 566 19.40 -13.74 -2.19
C ARG A 566 18.87 -12.43 -2.77
N PHE A 567 19.74 -11.41 -2.74
CA PHE A 567 19.51 -10.12 -3.36
C PHE A 567 20.65 -9.77 -4.32
N VAL A 568 20.31 -9.25 -5.51
CA VAL A 568 21.30 -8.84 -6.51
C VAL A 568 20.89 -7.50 -7.11
N ILE A 569 21.81 -6.53 -7.07
CA ILE A 569 21.65 -5.23 -7.70
C ILE A 569 22.80 -4.92 -8.66
N GLU A 570 22.46 -4.47 -9.86
CA GLU A 570 23.42 -3.86 -10.78
C GLU A 570 23.60 -2.38 -10.43
N LEU A 571 24.86 -1.94 -10.35
CA LEU A 571 25.28 -0.57 -10.13
C LEU A 571 26.10 -0.10 -11.35
N ARG A 572 25.78 1.06 -11.90
CA ARG A 572 26.44 1.61 -13.09
C ARG A 572 26.53 3.13 -13.03
N LEU A 573 27.39 3.69 -13.87
CA LEU A 573 27.43 5.13 -14.12
C LEU A 573 26.41 5.52 -15.21
N ALA A 574 25.85 6.72 -15.11
CA ALA A 574 24.77 7.21 -15.96
C ALA A 574 25.08 7.25 -17.48
N ASN A 575 26.35 7.13 -17.89
CA ASN A 575 26.77 7.21 -19.30
C ASN A 575 26.43 5.96 -20.16
N GLN A 576 25.95 4.86 -19.56
CA GLN A 576 25.69 3.61 -20.28
C GLN A 576 24.24 3.40 -20.73
N LEU A 577 23.34 4.36 -20.53
CA LEU A 577 21.99 4.24 -21.08
C LEU A 577 22.04 4.46 -22.60
N ARG A 578 21.88 3.37 -23.36
CA ARG A 578 21.71 3.34 -24.84
C ARG A 578 20.51 4.15 -25.37
N PHE A 579 19.85 4.96 -24.53
CA PHE A 579 18.57 5.61 -24.81
C PHE A 579 18.58 7.13 -24.72
N MET A 580 19.69 7.78 -24.36
CA MET A 580 19.75 9.24 -24.32
C MET A 580 20.74 9.75 -25.37
N ARG A 581 20.20 10.14 -26.52
CA ARG A 581 20.99 10.62 -27.68
C ARG A 581 21.53 12.03 -27.48
N ASP A 582 21.03 12.76 -26.47
CA ASP A 582 21.30 14.18 -26.27
C ASP A 582 21.41 14.52 -24.77
N TYR A 583 22.56 14.31 -24.11
CA TYR A 583 22.90 14.94 -22.81
C TYR A 583 24.33 14.59 -22.28
N PRO A 584 24.95 15.48 -21.48
CA PRO A 584 25.81 16.60 -21.87
C PRO A 584 27.23 16.16 -22.29
N SER A 585 28.04 17.15 -22.70
CA SER A 585 29.36 17.01 -23.32
C SER A 585 30.31 16.06 -22.59
N SER A 586 31.24 15.51 -23.36
CA SER A 586 32.38 14.72 -22.89
C SER A 586 33.18 15.33 -21.73
N GLU A 587 32.98 16.60 -21.37
CA GLU A 587 33.83 17.33 -20.43
C GLU A 587 33.62 16.90 -18.96
N GLU A 588 32.39 16.90 -18.44
CA GLU A 588 32.09 16.45 -17.05
C GLU A 588 32.48 14.98 -16.84
N LEU A 589 32.26 14.13 -17.85
CA LEU A 589 32.70 12.73 -17.82
C LEU A 589 34.21 12.57 -18.03
N SER A 590 34.86 13.41 -18.84
CA SER A 590 36.30 13.33 -19.09
C SER A 590 37.13 13.70 -17.87
N GLN A 591 36.57 14.52 -16.98
CA GLN A 591 37.20 14.93 -15.72
C GLN A 591 36.95 13.92 -14.60
N LEU A 592 35.99 13.00 -14.78
CA LEU A 592 35.61 12.03 -13.77
C LEU A 592 36.67 10.92 -13.67
N GLN A 593 37.31 10.83 -12.50
CA GLN A 593 38.23 9.73 -12.21
C GLN A 593 37.42 8.45 -11.97
N VAL A 594 37.50 7.50 -12.90
CA VAL A 594 36.84 6.19 -12.81
C VAL A 594 37.86 5.08 -12.46
N PRO A 595 37.49 4.06 -11.68
CA PRO A 595 36.16 3.85 -11.07
C PRO A 595 35.91 4.81 -9.89
N ILE A 596 34.64 5.18 -9.71
CA ILE A 596 34.19 5.88 -8.50
C ILE A 596 34.05 4.84 -7.38
N THR A 597 34.53 5.15 -6.19
CA THR A 597 34.25 4.36 -4.98
C THR A 597 33.08 4.98 -4.22
N ALA A 598 32.18 4.17 -3.68
CA ALA A 598 31.13 4.62 -2.76
C ALA A 598 30.75 3.51 -1.78
N ASP A 599 30.29 3.89 -0.60
CA ASP A 599 29.61 2.97 0.31
C ASP A 599 28.17 2.80 -0.18
N VAL A 600 27.70 1.55 -0.24
CA VAL A 600 26.39 1.20 -0.80
C VAL A 600 25.53 0.58 0.30
N THR A 601 24.53 1.34 0.74
CA THR A 601 23.52 0.88 1.70
C THR A 601 22.26 0.43 0.97
N LEU A 602 21.70 -0.73 1.31
CA LEU A 602 20.47 -1.23 0.69
C LEU A 602 19.24 -0.81 1.49
N ARG A 603 18.24 -0.23 0.81
CA ARG A 603 16.94 0.14 1.39
C ARG A 603 15.79 -0.46 0.58
N ARG A 604 14.62 -0.59 1.22
CA ARG A 604 13.38 -1.16 0.66
C ARG A 604 13.55 -2.54 0.03
N LEU A 605 14.29 -3.42 0.68
CA LEU A 605 14.31 -4.83 0.31
C LEU A 605 12.89 -5.40 0.45
N GLN A 606 12.39 -6.04 -0.60
CA GLN A 606 10.98 -6.45 -0.69
C GLN A 606 10.77 -7.88 -0.20
N HIS A 607 11.68 -8.78 -0.57
CA HIS A 607 11.59 -10.20 -0.27
C HIS A 607 12.78 -10.69 0.54
N PHE A 608 13.97 -10.14 0.29
CA PHE A 608 15.16 -10.43 1.07
C PHE A 608 14.99 -9.94 2.51
N LYS A 609 15.05 -10.87 3.45
CA LYS A 609 14.81 -10.57 4.87
C LYS A 609 16.12 -10.34 5.58
N VAL A 610 16.30 -9.12 6.07
CA VAL A 610 17.34 -8.83 7.05
C VAL A 610 16.77 -9.16 8.43
N LEU A 611 17.34 -10.15 9.10
CA LEU A 611 17.00 -10.51 10.48
C LEU A 611 17.49 -9.42 11.44
N ASP A 612 16.61 -8.97 12.33
CA ASP A 612 16.83 -7.90 13.34
C ASP A 612 17.73 -8.33 14.52
N ASN A 613 18.69 -9.22 14.29
CA ASN A 613 19.68 -9.62 15.27
C ASN A 613 21.08 -9.16 14.82
N LEU A 614 21.70 -8.30 15.63
CA LEU A 614 23.04 -7.74 15.39
C LEU A 614 24.15 -8.80 15.23
N ASN A 615 23.85 -10.07 15.53
CA ASN A 615 24.77 -11.20 15.37
C ASN A 615 24.62 -11.97 14.04
N THR A 616 23.67 -11.61 13.17
CA THR A 616 23.58 -12.22 11.84
C THR A 616 24.56 -11.56 10.88
N SER A 617 25.20 -12.41 10.08
CA SER A 617 26.17 -12.03 9.06
C SER A 617 25.66 -12.50 7.71
N TYR A 618 25.83 -11.64 6.71
CA TYR A 618 25.47 -11.90 5.32
C TYR A 618 26.73 -11.88 4.48
N LEU A 619 26.80 -12.80 3.51
CA LEU A 619 27.87 -12.79 2.53
C LEU A 619 27.53 -11.77 1.45
N TRP A 620 28.49 -10.91 1.11
CA TRP A 620 28.40 -10.07 -0.07
C TRP A 620 29.48 -10.43 -1.09
N VAL A 621 29.14 -10.29 -2.37
CA VAL A 621 30.03 -10.51 -3.50
C VAL A 621 29.88 -9.36 -4.50
N ILE A 622 31.01 -8.82 -4.94
CA ILE A 622 31.09 -7.89 -6.07
C ILE A 622 31.57 -8.66 -7.30
N GLU A 623 30.77 -8.64 -8.36
CA GLU A 623 31.07 -9.27 -9.64
C GLU A 623 31.14 -8.22 -10.75
N ARG A 624 32.09 -8.39 -11.68
CA ARG A 624 32.16 -7.67 -12.96
C ARG A 624 32.47 -8.66 -14.08
N GLU A 625 31.71 -8.60 -15.17
CA GLU A 625 31.88 -9.46 -16.36
C GLU A 625 31.96 -10.96 -16.04
N GLY A 626 31.14 -11.45 -15.09
CA GLY A 626 31.15 -12.86 -14.68
C GLY A 626 32.32 -13.26 -13.78
N SER A 627 33.19 -12.34 -13.40
CA SER A 627 34.34 -12.59 -12.52
C SER A 627 34.17 -11.89 -11.18
N MET A 628 34.31 -12.64 -10.08
CA MET A 628 34.34 -12.09 -8.72
C MET A 628 35.53 -11.15 -8.55
N GLN A 629 35.26 -9.96 -8.04
CA GLN A 629 36.24 -8.89 -7.84
C GLN A 629 36.62 -8.77 -6.36
N SER A 630 35.63 -8.89 -5.49
CA SER A 630 35.79 -8.88 -4.04
C SER A 630 34.58 -9.56 -3.39
N SER A 631 34.76 -9.99 -2.15
CA SER A 631 33.70 -10.56 -1.32
C SER A 631 34.01 -10.29 0.15
N GLY A 632 33.00 -10.37 1.00
CA GLY A 632 33.17 -10.23 2.43
C GLY A 632 31.89 -10.55 3.18
N GLN A 633 31.91 -10.23 4.47
CA GLN A 633 30.76 -10.37 5.33
C GLN A 633 30.30 -8.99 5.80
N ILE A 634 28.98 -8.83 5.99
CA ILE A 634 28.36 -7.63 6.55
C ILE A 634 27.30 -8.01 7.57
N SER A 635 27.16 -7.18 8.60
CA SER A 635 26.07 -7.26 9.55
C SER A 635 25.18 -6.02 9.41
N PRO A 636 23.88 -6.13 9.73
CA PRO A 636 23.01 -4.97 9.74
C PRO A 636 23.44 -3.99 10.82
N ASN A 637 23.28 -2.70 10.55
CA ASN A 637 23.45 -1.66 11.58
C ASN A 637 22.25 -1.63 12.55
N ASP A 638 22.25 -0.66 13.46
CA ASP A 638 21.18 -0.42 14.44
C ASP A 638 19.80 -0.12 13.80
N LYS A 639 19.77 0.22 12.50
CA LYS A 639 18.56 0.47 11.69
C LYS A 639 18.17 -0.72 10.82
N GLY A 640 18.84 -1.87 10.96
CA GLY A 640 18.59 -3.05 10.14
C GLY A 640 19.13 -2.93 8.70
N LEU A 641 19.96 -1.93 8.40
CA LEU A 641 20.47 -1.66 7.05
C LEU A 641 21.80 -2.36 6.79
N LEU A 642 21.94 -2.94 5.59
CA LEU A 642 23.17 -3.56 5.12
C LEU A 642 23.97 -2.55 4.29
N THR A 643 25.22 -2.30 4.70
CA THR A 643 26.14 -1.38 4.01
C THR A 643 27.40 -2.13 3.56
N VAL A 644 27.72 -2.05 2.27
CA VAL A 644 28.99 -2.52 1.72
C VAL A 644 29.87 -1.31 1.43
N GLU A 645 31.01 -1.23 2.12
CA GLU A 645 31.93 -0.09 2.01
C GLU A 645 32.81 -0.16 0.76
N ASN A 646 33.18 1.01 0.23
CA ASN A 646 34.20 1.17 -0.81
C ASN A 646 33.95 0.34 -2.09
N VAL A 647 32.69 0.25 -2.53
CA VAL A 647 32.29 -0.43 -3.76
C VAL A 647 32.80 0.35 -4.97
N LYS A 648 33.57 -0.31 -5.84
CA LYS A 648 34.12 0.28 -7.07
C LYS A 648 33.12 0.17 -8.23
N ILE A 649 32.61 1.31 -8.69
CA ILE A 649 31.65 1.43 -9.79
C ILE A 649 32.36 2.10 -10.96
N GLY A 650 32.55 1.34 -12.04
CA GLY A 650 33.29 1.79 -13.22
C GLY A 650 32.40 2.00 -14.44
N LEU A 651 33.04 2.08 -15.60
CA LEU A 651 32.33 2.13 -16.88
C LEU A 651 31.58 0.82 -17.16
N THR A 652 32.17 -0.32 -16.81
CA THR A 652 31.47 -1.61 -16.84
C THR A 652 30.58 -1.75 -15.61
N PRO A 653 29.30 -2.14 -15.75
CA PRO A 653 28.39 -2.33 -14.63
C PRO A 653 28.93 -3.34 -13.62
N THR A 654 28.75 -3.01 -12.35
CA THR A 654 29.14 -3.84 -11.21
C THR A 654 27.89 -4.50 -10.64
N ARG A 655 27.93 -5.81 -10.34
CA ARG A 655 26.86 -6.48 -9.59
C ARG A 655 27.26 -6.62 -8.14
N LEU A 656 26.41 -6.17 -7.25
CA LEU A 656 26.49 -6.43 -5.82
C LEU A 656 25.46 -7.51 -5.48
N MET A 657 25.93 -8.63 -4.93
CA MET A 657 25.12 -9.76 -4.51
C MET A 657 25.21 -9.90 -3.00
N ILE A 658 24.07 -10.10 -2.34
CA ILE A 658 23.97 -10.41 -0.91
C ILE A 658 23.26 -11.76 -0.76
N THR A 659 23.78 -12.65 0.08
CA THR A 659 23.17 -13.93 0.42
C THR A 659 23.20 -14.16 1.93
N GLU A 660 22.15 -14.79 2.45
CA GLU A 660 22.14 -15.28 3.83
C GLU A 660 23.23 -16.34 4.03
N ILE A 661 23.98 -16.27 5.13
CA ILE A 661 24.90 -17.33 5.52
C ILE A 661 24.08 -18.40 6.23
N VAL A 662 23.79 -19.50 5.54
CA VAL A 662 23.22 -20.69 6.19
C VAL A 662 24.32 -21.29 7.08
N ASN A 663 24.26 -21.00 8.38
CA ASN A 663 25.12 -21.62 9.39
C ASN A 663 24.78 -23.09 9.62
#